data_AF-A0A368A1J4-F1
#
_entry.id   AF-A0A368A1J4-F1
#
_cell.length_a   1.000
_cell.length_b   1.000
_cell.length_c   1.000
_cell.angle_alpha   90.00
_cell.angle_beta   90.00
_cell.angle_gamma   90.00
#
_symmetry.space_group_name_H-M   'P 1'
#
loop_
_entity.id
_entity.type
_entity.pdbx_description
1 polymer ?
#
loop_
_entity_poly.entity_id
_entity_poly.type
_entity_poly.pdbx_seq_one_letter_code
_entity_poly.pdbx_strand_id
1 'polypeptide(L)'
;MESSFCKNFNKYSIRPSSLDPMFASIRSLPGIGQKVYRLFAKLLNVKRAESEICLVDFLHFLPHSVINRSNCSGIAYAAKGKNVILKLIIDRHHPPSCFGKRNMPYRVLAHDNTGNIMLVFFHAQHKWLLNQLPVGEKIVISGRVEWFNNHAFMVHPDHIISLADSKFLTPVEPVYPLTAGLSSKTVSKAMIQALNRIPSFKEWQDEALLRREQFPTYREALTAIHMPDTPLVISATSPARRRLAYDELLANQLALALVRCKRKHLLGRRMPLLGTYLETLYKALPFRLTQSQEQAFAEISQDLAAPQRMLRLLQGDVGSGKTIVALLAMAQVAESGVQSALMAPTEVLAQQHYANIAFLAEKVGLKITLLTGREKGRERASMLKKLSSNNIHIVIGTHALIQEEVDFHDLAFVIIDEQHRFGVHQRLQLMAKGDMPNMLVMTATPIPRTLTLTAFGDMDISKLLQKPIGRKPIKTAIISTNRMAELLQRMKDALERGEKFYWICPVIEESKNINLISTIGRFEILAQKFGNLVGLVHGKMSIKQKDAAMTNFKLGKIRLLVATTIVEVGVDIPDASIIIIEHAERFGLAQLHQLRGRVGRNDRYSSCTLLYKEPLSSVARARLNIMRNTEDGFRIAEEDLHLRGEGDLFGTKQSGMPGFRFVDMEAHKDLLEIAQKDARSVLERDNNLESPRGKALRVLLYLFRRDNAIRLLRSG
;
A
#
# COMPACT_ATOMS: atom_id res chain seq x y z
N MET A 1 -41.95 -3.40 2.01
CA MET A 1 -41.58 -4.64 2.74
C MET A 1 -40.08 -4.64 3.05
N GLU A 2 -39.54 -3.55 3.60
CA GLU A 2 -38.09 -3.38 3.89
C GLU A 2 -37.76 -3.40 5.39
N SER A 3 -38.75 -3.56 6.28
CA SER A 3 -38.54 -3.53 7.74
C SER A 3 -38.47 -4.90 8.41
N SER A 4 -38.78 -5.99 7.69
CA SER A 4 -38.69 -7.36 8.23
C SER A 4 -37.34 -8.05 7.97
N PHE A 5 -36.57 -7.59 6.98
CA PHE A 5 -35.24 -8.15 6.67
C PHE A 5 -34.17 -7.80 7.70
N CYS A 6 -34.30 -6.67 8.42
CA CYS A 6 -33.32 -6.24 9.42
C CYS A 6 -33.49 -6.89 10.81
N LYS A 7 -34.60 -7.58 11.11
CA LYS A 7 -34.87 -8.10 12.46
C LYS A 7 -34.43 -9.56 12.70
N ASN A 8 -34.10 -10.32 11.66
CA ASN A 8 -33.57 -11.69 11.80
C ASN A 8 -32.03 -11.80 11.80
N PHE A 9 -31.30 -10.68 11.71
CA PHE A 9 -29.83 -10.66 11.63
C PHE A 9 -29.09 -10.91 12.96
N ASN A 10 -29.79 -11.02 14.09
CA ASN A 10 -29.15 -10.96 15.42
C ASN A 10 -29.08 -12.29 16.19
N LYS A 11 -29.56 -13.43 15.64
CA LYS A 11 -29.58 -14.71 16.38
C LYS A 11 -28.37 -15.63 16.16
N TYR A 12 -27.52 -15.39 15.16
CA TYR A 12 -26.41 -16.30 14.80
C TYR A 12 -25.00 -15.68 14.90
N SER A 13 -24.88 -14.53 15.55
CA SER A 13 -23.65 -13.72 15.67
C SER A 13 -22.77 -14.06 16.89
N ILE A 14 -22.92 -15.24 17.50
CA ILE A 14 -22.33 -15.47 18.83
C ILE A 14 -20.82 -15.70 18.70
N ARG A 15 -20.06 -14.68 19.11
CA ARG A 15 -18.63 -14.74 19.44
C ARG A 15 -18.45 -15.69 20.64
N PRO A 16 -17.37 -16.47 20.72
CA PRO A 16 -17.08 -17.25 21.92
C PRO A 16 -17.10 -16.36 23.17
N SER A 17 -17.81 -16.77 24.22
CA SER A 17 -17.94 -15.99 25.47
C SER A 17 -16.59 -15.68 26.13
N SER A 18 -15.59 -16.53 25.88
CA SER A 18 -14.20 -16.31 26.30
C SER A 18 -13.57 -15.01 25.75
N LEU A 19 -14.16 -14.42 24.71
CA LEU A 19 -13.68 -13.18 24.10
C LEU A 19 -14.45 -11.94 24.54
N ASP A 20 -15.54 -12.07 25.27
CA ASP A 20 -16.35 -10.92 25.70
C ASP A 20 -15.54 -9.83 26.44
N PRO A 21 -14.56 -10.17 27.32
CA PRO A 21 -13.72 -9.16 27.96
C PRO A 21 -12.91 -8.30 26.98
N MET A 22 -12.46 -8.91 25.88
CA MET A 22 -11.64 -8.27 24.85
C MET A 22 -12.47 -7.32 23.96
N PHE A 23 -13.77 -7.55 23.83
CA PHE A 23 -14.67 -6.71 23.06
C PHE A 23 -15.56 -5.80 23.91
N ALA A 24 -15.29 -5.74 25.22
CA ALA A 24 -15.91 -4.75 26.08
C ALA A 24 -15.52 -3.34 25.64
N SER A 25 -16.49 -2.42 25.73
CA SER A 25 -16.28 -1.00 25.45
C SER A 25 -15.21 -0.42 26.39
N ILE A 26 -14.32 0.42 25.88
CA ILE A 26 -13.30 1.12 26.69
C ILE A 26 -13.95 1.95 27.82
N ARG A 27 -15.22 2.36 27.67
CA ARG A 27 -15.98 3.06 28.72
C ARG A 27 -16.13 2.26 30.01
N SER A 28 -15.98 0.95 29.95
CA SER A 28 -15.99 0.08 31.13
C SER A 28 -14.73 0.22 32.00
N LEU A 29 -13.69 0.91 31.53
CA LEU A 29 -12.49 1.17 32.31
C LEU A 29 -12.69 2.38 33.24
N PRO A 30 -12.27 2.28 34.51
CA PRO A 30 -12.44 3.35 35.48
C PRO A 30 -11.60 4.58 35.10
N GLY A 31 -12.27 5.74 35.06
CA GLY A 31 -11.65 7.03 34.70
C GLY A 31 -11.90 7.47 33.24
N ILE A 32 -12.60 6.67 32.43
CA ILE A 32 -12.91 7.01 31.04
C ILE A 32 -14.36 7.51 30.92
N GLY A 33 -14.54 8.82 31.12
CA GLY A 33 -15.80 9.49 30.86
C GLY A 33 -16.05 9.79 29.38
N GLN A 34 -17.23 10.32 29.05
CA GLN A 34 -17.66 10.61 27.68
C GLN A 34 -16.72 11.56 26.92
N LYS A 35 -16.12 12.54 27.61
CA LYS A 35 -15.15 13.48 27.02
C LYS A 35 -13.85 12.76 26.63
N VAL A 36 -13.30 11.95 27.53
CA VAL A 36 -12.06 11.19 27.31
C VAL A 36 -12.27 10.13 26.22
N TYR A 37 -13.43 9.46 26.21
CA TYR A 37 -13.80 8.51 25.15
C TYR A 37 -13.77 9.15 23.74
N ARG A 38 -14.28 10.38 23.59
CA ARG A 38 -14.23 11.10 22.31
C ARG A 38 -12.81 11.40 21.84
N LEU A 39 -11.88 11.65 22.77
CA LEU A 39 -10.47 11.86 22.45
C LEU A 39 -9.81 10.55 22.02
N PHE A 40 -10.09 9.43 22.69
CA PHE A 40 -9.62 8.10 22.25
C PHE A 40 -10.19 7.71 20.88
N ALA A 41 -11.45 8.04 20.58
CA ALA A 41 -12.04 7.80 19.25
C ALA A 41 -11.29 8.55 18.15
N LYS A 42 -10.88 9.79 18.44
CA LYS A 42 -10.08 10.61 17.52
C LYS A 42 -8.66 10.06 17.37
N LEU A 43 -8.05 9.62 18.47
CA LEU A 43 -6.72 9.03 18.50
C LEU A 43 -6.63 7.75 17.64
N LEU A 44 -7.58 6.83 17.82
CA LEU A 44 -7.62 5.55 17.12
C LEU A 44 -8.23 5.66 15.70
N ASN A 45 -8.58 6.88 15.27
CA ASN A 45 -9.16 7.18 13.96
C ASN A 45 -10.37 6.29 13.59
N VAL A 46 -11.20 5.96 14.60
CA VAL A 46 -12.40 5.15 14.40
C VAL A 46 -13.52 6.08 13.93
N LYS A 47 -13.93 5.95 12.66
CA LYS A 47 -15.09 6.68 12.13
C LYS A 47 -16.33 6.23 12.92
N ARG A 48 -17.06 7.19 13.49
CA ARG A 48 -18.23 6.98 14.38
C ARG A 48 -19.35 6.10 13.81
N ALA A 49 -19.33 5.80 12.51
CA ALA A 49 -20.43 5.16 11.81
C ALA A 49 -20.47 3.62 11.95
N GLU A 50 -19.40 2.94 12.37
CA GLU A 50 -19.34 1.48 12.18
C GLU A 50 -19.04 0.62 13.42
N SER A 51 -18.53 1.13 14.56
CA SER A 51 -18.36 0.32 15.78
C SER A 51 -18.00 1.14 17.04
N GLU A 52 -18.32 0.63 18.24
CA GLU A 52 -17.73 1.12 19.50
C GLU A 52 -16.25 0.73 19.62
N ILE A 53 -15.47 1.54 20.35
CA ILE A 53 -14.06 1.21 20.61
C ILE A 53 -13.98 0.11 21.66
N CYS A 54 -13.41 -1.01 21.25
CA CYS A 54 -13.25 -2.21 22.07
C CYS A 54 -11.88 -2.22 22.77
N LEU A 55 -11.77 -3.00 23.84
CA LEU A 55 -10.50 -3.21 24.55
C LEU A 55 -9.38 -3.71 23.62
N VAL A 56 -9.69 -4.59 22.67
CA VAL A 56 -8.73 -5.09 21.66
C VAL A 56 -8.10 -3.98 20.84
N ASP A 57 -8.88 -3.00 20.37
CA ASP A 57 -8.33 -1.91 19.56
C ASP A 57 -7.34 -1.07 20.36
N PHE A 58 -7.61 -0.93 21.66
CA PHE A 58 -6.75 -0.18 22.55
C PHE A 58 -5.47 -0.94 22.87
N LEU A 59 -5.56 -2.24 23.16
CA LEU A 59 -4.41 -3.12 23.38
C LEU A 59 -3.56 -3.32 22.12
N HIS A 60 -4.10 -3.06 20.94
CA HIS A 60 -3.32 -3.10 19.69
C HIS A 60 -2.73 -1.75 19.30
N PHE A 61 -2.90 -0.72 20.14
CA PHE A 61 -2.36 0.60 19.88
C PHE A 61 -0.92 0.72 20.40
N LEU A 62 0.03 0.58 19.49
CA LEU A 62 1.45 0.55 19.85
C LEU A 62 2.01 1.91 20.31
N PRO A 63 2.95 1.90 21.27
CA PRO A 63 3.81 3.05 21.51
C PRO A 63 4.78 3.24 20.35
N HIS A 64 5.09 4.50 20.03
CA HIS A 64 6.02 4.84 18.94
C HIS A 64 7.47 4.97 19.42
N SER A 65 7.68 5.33 20.68
CA SER A 65 9.01 5.44 21.28
C SER A 65 8.99 5.12 22.76
N VAL A 66 10.17 5.15 23.38
CA VAL A 66 10.36 4.83 24.78
C VAL A 66 11.23 5.88 25.44
N ILE A 67 10.83 6.30 26.63
CA ILE A 67 11.68 7.08 27.52
C ILE A 67 12.41 6.11 28.44
N ASN A 68 13.73 6.00 28.23
CA ASN A 68 14.60 5.28 29.13
C ASN A 68 15.06 6.22 30.26
N ARG A 69 14.67 5.90 31.49
CA ARG A 69 15.09 6.58 32.71
C ARG A 69 16.08 5.70 33.45
N SER A 70 17.32 6.15 33.49
CA SER A 70 18.36 5.43 34.23
C SER A 70 18.27 5.77 35.71
N ASN A 71 18.24 4.74 36.57
CA ASN A 71 18.48 4.94 38.00
C ASN A 71 19.92 5.43 38.17
N CYS A 72 20.08 6.67 38.63
CA CYS A 72 21.39 7.25 38.83
C CYS A 72 21.71 7.23 40.33
N SER A 73 22.93 6.78 40.68
CA SER A 73 23.37 6.70 42.07
C SER A 73 23.62 8.06 42.72
N GLY A 74 23.72 9.13 41.92
CA GLY A 74 23.85 10.50 42.41
C GLY A 74 23.99 11.52 41.28
N ILE A 75 23.79 12.81 41.60
CA ILE A 75 23.82 13.93 40.63
C ILE A 75 25.14 13.95 39.85
N ALA A 76 26.29 13.73 40.51
CA ALA A 76 27.60 13.80 39.87
C ALA A 76 27.79 12.80 38.72
N TYR A 77 27.05 11.68 38.72
CA TYR A 77 27.15 10.63 37.71
C TYR A 77 26.10 10.75 36.59
N ALA A 78 25.24 11.78 36.65
CA ALA A 78 24.19 11.99 35.66
C ALA A 78 24.78 12.51 34.35
N ALA A 79 24.72 11.70 33.28
CA ALA A 79 25.19 12.12 31.96
C ALA A 79 24.34 13.28 31.38
N LYS A 80 25.00 14.26 30.75
CA LYS A 80 24.36 15.41 30.12
C LYS A 80 23.32 14.99 29.09
N GLY A 81 22.11 15.55 29.23
CA GLY A 81 21.01 15.41 28.29
C GLY A 81 20.23 14.10 28.39
N LYS A 82 20.53 13.23 29.37
CA LYS A 82 19.78 11.98 29.62
C LYS A 82 18.68 12.16 30.66
N ASN A 83 17.65 11.33 30.57
CA ASN A 83 16.60 11.24 31.58
C ASN A 83 17.07 10.31 32.71
N VAL A 84 17.12 10.85 33.92
CA VAL A 84 17.60 10.13 35.10
C VAL A 84 16.60 10.21 36.23
N ILE A 85 16.65 9.21 37.11
CA ILE A 85 15.91 9.18 38.37
C ILE A 85 16.91 9.50 39.48
N LEU A 86 16.65 10.56 40.22
CA LEU A 86 17.48 11.04 41.31
C LEU A 86 16.68 11.08 42.61
N LYS A 87 17.33 10.71 43.71
CA LYS A 87 16.80 10.90 45.06
C LYS A 87 17.43 12.18 45.61
N LEU A 88 16.60 13.17 45.90
CA LEU A 88 17.04 14.53 46.21
C LEU A 88 16.41 15.01 47.53
N ILE A 89 17.16 15.82 48.28
CA ILE A 89 16.66 16.58 49.42
C ILE A 89 16.40 18.02 48.95
N ILE A 90 15.22 18.55 49.23
CA ILE A 90 14.86 19.92 48.82
C ILE A 90 15.41 20.93 49.84
N ASP A 91 16.25 21.86 49.39
CA ASP A 91 16.88 22.86 50.25
C ASP A 91 16.07 24.12 50.40
N ARG A 92 15.81 24.79 49.27
CA ARG A 92 15.21 26.12 49.27
C ARG A 92 14.55 26.42 47.94
N HIS A 93 13.48 27.20 48.05
CA HIS A 93 12.72 27.71 46.92
C HIS A 93 13.11 29.16 46.64
N HIS A 94 13.38 29.46 45.38
CA HIS A 94 13.66 30.81 44.87
C HIS A 94 12.52 31.22 43.93
N PRO A 95 11.46 31.85 44.47
CA PRO A 95 10.41 32.44 43.65
C PRO A 95 10.97 33.59 42.78
N PRO A 96 10.36 33.87 41.62
CA PRO A 96 10.71 35.04 40.81
C PRO A 96 10.55 36.32 41.64
N SER A 97 11.60 37.16 41.63
CA SER A 97 11.75 38.35 42.49
C SER A 97 10.81 39.52 42.15
N CYS A 98 10.03 39.45 41.07
CA CYS A 98 9.04 40.46 40.72
C CYS A 98 7.73 39.82 40.21
N PHE A 99 6.64 40.01 40.95
CA PHE A 99 5.27 39.72 40.52
C PHE A 99 4.87 40.62 39.33
N GLY A 100 5.24 40.25 38.10
CA GLY A 100 4.83 41.03 36.91
C GLY A 100 5.60 40.75 35.61
N LYS A 101 6.85 40.28 35.66
CA LYS A 101 7.56 39.85 34.44
C LYS A 101 7.20 38.40 34.13
N ARG A 102 6.27 38.21 33.19
CA ARG A 102 5.62 36.94 32.83
C ARG A 102 6.56 35.76 32.48
N ASN A 103 7.85 36.01 32.24
CA ASN A 103 8.82 35.02 31.74
C ASN A 103 9.95 34.61 32.72
N MET A 104 9.94 35.03 34.00
CA MET A 104 10.96 34.55 34.95
C MET A 104 10.62 33.16 35.52
N PRO A 105 11.57 32.21 35.52
CA PRO A 105 11.34 30.88 36.07
C PRO A 105 11.40 30.85 37.60
N TYR A 106 10.63 29.94 38.18
CA TYR A 106 10.74 29.53 39.57
C TYR A 106 11.87 28.50 39.71
N ARG A 107 12.76 28.68 40.68
CA ARG A 107 13.93 27.80 40.86
C ARG A 107 13.85 27.11 42.22
N VAL A 108 14.08 25.80 42.25
CA VAL A 108 14.18 25.02 43.49
C VAL A 108 15.58 24.44 43.55
N LEU A 109 16.31 24.69 44.63
CA LEU A 109 17.61 24.08 44.88
C LEU A 109 17.38 22.79 45.67
N ALA A 110 18.01 21.73 45.20
CA ALA A 110 18.01 20.44 45.84
C ALA A 110 19.43 19.86 45.81
N HIS A 111 19.74 18.98 46.74
CA HIS A 111 21.03 18.31 46.79
C HIS A 111 20.87 16.80 47.03
N ASP A 112 21.96 16.11 46.77
CA ASP A 112 22.21 14.72 47.17
C ASP A 112 23.63 14.66 47.75
N ASN A 113 24.04 13.51 48.30
CA ASN A 113 25.38 13.28 48.85
C ASN A 113 26.52 13.53 47.84
N THR A 114 26.19 13.62 46.55
CA THR A 114 27.15 13.75 45.44
C THR A 114 27.21 15.15 44.84
N GLY A 115 26.27 16.05 45.12
CA GLY A 115 26.27 17.39 44.54
C GLY A 115 24.94 18.13 44.65
N ASN A 116 24.85 19.28 43.96
CA ASN A 116 23.67 20.17 43.97
C ASN A 116 23.02 20.22 42.58
N ILE A 117 21.70 20.28 42.53
CA ILE A 117 20.90 20.41 41.30
C ILE A 117 19.86 21.53 41.45
N MET A 118 19.66 22.27 40.37
CA MET A 118 18.63 23.31 40.29
C MET A 118 17.45 22.84 39.43
N LEU A 119 16.27 22.74 40.03
CA LEU A 119 15.01 22.46 39.31
C LEU A 119 14.40 23.78 38.85
N VAL A 120 14.04 23.88 37.57
CA VAL A 120 13.57 25.11 36.94
C VAL A 120 12.16 24.90 36.41
N PHE A 121 11.21 25.75 36.82
CA PHE A 121 9.81 25.69 36.39
C PHE A 121 9.38 27.03 35.77
N PHE A 122 8.83 26.99 34.57
CA PHE A 122 8.16 28.14 33.95
C PHE A 122 6.65 28.07 34.21
N HIS A 123 6.03 29.20 34.54
CA HIS A 123 4.57 29.34 34.74
C HIS A 123 3.90 28.35 35.74
N ALA A 124 4.66 27.79 36.69
CA ALA A 124 4.12 26.87 37.68
C ALA A 124 3.36 27.60 38.81
N GLN A 125 2.30 26.98 39.33
CA GLN A 125 1.56 27.51 40.47
C GLN A 125 2.38 27.35 41.76
N HIS A 126 2.65 28.47 42.44
CA HIS A 126 3.44 28.52 43.68
C HIS A 126 2.94 27.53 44.76
N LYS A 127 1.63 27.51 45.01
CA LYS A 127 1.02 26.63 46.03
C LYS A 127 1.18 25.15 45.69
N TRP A 128 1.16 24.78 44.40
CA TRP A 128 1.36 23.40 43.97
C TRP A 128 2.81 22.95 44.18
N LEU A 129 3.79 23.82 43.86
CA LEU A 129 5.21 23.52 44.07
C LEU A 129 5.57 23.36 45.55
N LEU A 130 5.06 24.24 46.42
CA LEU A 130 5.32 24.14 47.86
C LEU A 130 4.74 22.85 48.46
N ASN A 131 3.57 22.41 47.97
CA ASN A 131 2.96 21.16 48.42
C ASN A 131 3.66 19.91 47.88
N GLN A 132 4.20 19.96 46.66
CA GLN A 132 4.86 18.82 46.01
C GLN A 132 6.36 18.71 46.35
N LEU A 133 6.99 19.82 46.73
CA LEU A 133 8.41 19.92 47.06
C LEU A 133 8.60 20.59 48.44
N PRO A 134 8.12 20.00 49.54
CA PRO A 134 8.36 20.53 50.88
C PRO A 134 9.87 20.58 51.21
N VAL A 135 10.29 21.66 51.85
CA VAL A 135 11.69 21.88 52.24
C VAL A 135 12.11 20.87 53.30
N GLY A 136 13.28 20.25 53.12
CA GLY A 136 13.85 19.25 54.02
C GLY A 136 13.40 17.81 53.77
N GLU A 137 12.41 17.57 52.90
CA GLU A 137 11.99 16.21 52.57
C GLU A 137 12.83 15.57 51.46
N LYS A 138 12.94 14.25 51.52
CA LYS A 138 13.56 13.42 50.49
C LYS A 138 12.52 13.03 49.44
N ILE A 139 12.77 13.40 48.20
CA ILE A 139 11.85 13.25 47.07
C ILE A 139 12.58 12.54 45.93
N VAL A 140 11.86 11.70 45.19
CA VAL A 140 12.35 11.08 43.95
C VAL A 140 11.90 11.93 42.78
N ILE A 141 12.87 12.43 42.03
CA ILE A 141 12.64 13.30 40.89
C ILE A 141 13.19 12.63 39.64
N SER A 142 12.37 12.62 38.59
CA SER A 142 12.77 12.19 37.26
C SER A 142 12.69 13.34 36.28
N GLY A 143 13.70 13.46 35.43
CA GLY A 143 13.66 14.36 34.29
C GLY A 143 15.00 14.40 33.57
N ARG A 144 15.06 15.26 32.55
CA ARG A 144 16.27 15.46 31.76
C ARG A 144 17.26 16.35 32.52
N VAL A 145 18.44 15.81 32.80
CA VAL A 145 19.50 16.58 33.46
C VAL A 145 20.38 17.25 32.41
N GLU A 146 20.55 18.56 32.55
CA GLU A 146 21.47 19.35 31.76
C GLU A 146 22.60 19.89 32.64
N TRP A 147 23.75 20.12 32.02
CA TRP A 147 24.94 20.65 32.67
C TRP A 147 25.39 21.93 31.97
N PHE A 148 25.55 22.99 32.75
CA PHE A 148 26.09 24.26 32.32
C PHE A 148 27.01 24.82 33.40
N ASN A 149 28.25 25.18 33.05
CA ASN A 149 29.28 25.67 33.98
C ASN A 149 29.41 24.82 35.27
N ASN A 150 29.50 23.49 35.13
CA ASN A 150 29.54 22.53 36.25
C ASN A 150 28.33 22.53 37.22
N HIS A 151 27.25 23.24 36.88
CA HIS A 151 25.99 23.16 37.61
C HIS A 151 25.00 22.27 36.87
N ALA A 152 24.44 21.29 37.59
CA ALA A 152 23.35 20.47 37.11
C ALA A 152 22.03 21.24 37.26
N PHE A 153 21.20 21.20 36.22
CA PHE A 153 19.84 21.71 36.29
C PHE A 153 18.88 20.80 35.54
N MET A 154 17.61 20.84 35.96
CA MET A 154 16.53 20.08 35.38
C MET A 154 15.37 21.03 35.11
N VAL A 155 15.06 21.24 33.84
CA VAL A 155 13.94 22.07 33.43
C VAL A 155 12.69 21.21 33.37
N HIS A 156 11.64 21.57 34.11
CA HIS A 156 10.39 20.84 34.21
C HIS A 156 10.55 19.33 34.43
N PRO A 157 10.81 18.89 35.68
CA PRO A 157 10.81 17.47 36.01
C PRO A 157 9.53 16.75 35.58
N ASP A 158 9.68 15.56 34.98
CA ASP A 158 8.59 14.74 34.47
C ASP A 158 7.76 14.12 35.62
N HIS A 159 8.45 13.67 36.67
CA HIS A 159 7.85 13.07 37.86
C HIS A 159 8.48 13.63 39.12
N ILE A 160 7.62 13.98 40.08
CA ILE A 160 7.96 14.40 41.43
C ILE A 160 7.13 13.48 42.33
N ILE A 161 7.81 12.60 43.07
CA ILE A 161 7.17 11.52 43.81
C ILE A 161 7.82 11.40 45.19
N SER A 162 7.02 11.10 46.21
CA SER A 162 7.52 10.81 47.56
C SER A 162 8.41 9.54 47.56
N LEU A 163 9.31 9.40 48.54
CA LEU A 163 10.09 8.16 48.68
C LEU A 163 9.21 6.90 48.85
N ALA A 164 8.06 7.03 49.51
CA ALA A 164 7.12 5.93 49.74
C ALA A 164 6.53 5.39 48.43
N ASP A 165 6.28 6.29 47.47
CA ASP A 165 5.68 5.99 46.17
C ASP A 165 6.71 5.66 45.08
N SER A 166 7.99 5.55 45.43
CA SER A 166 9.09 5.26 44.49
C SER A 166 8.90 3.97 43.67
N LYS A 167 8.13 3.01 44.19
CA LYS A 167 7.79 1.75 43.50
C LYS A 167 6.92 1.95 42.25
N PHE A 168 6.23 3.08 42.12
CA PHE A 168 5.38 3.36 40.96
C PHE A 168 6.15 3.94 39.77
N LEU A 169 7.43 4.28 39.96
CA LEU A 169 8.23 4.86 38.89
C LEU A 169 8.90 3.75 38.10
N THR A 170 8.44 3.55 36.86
CA THR A 170 9.05 2.57 35.96
C THR A 170 10.32 3.15 35.32
N PRO A 171 11.44 2.40 35.28
CA PRO A 171 12.66 2.83 34.61
C PRO A 171 12.47 3.10 33.13
N VAL A 172 11.51 2.42 32.50
CA VAL A 172 11.25 2.53 31.07
C VAL A 172 9.76 2.85 30.90
N GLU A 173 9.45 3.94 30.20
CA GLU A 173 8.07 4.38 29.95
C GLU A 173 7.78 4.41 28.45
N PRO A 174 6.70 3.75 28.00
CA PRO A 174 6.28 3.80 26.61
C PRO A 174 5.63 5.14 26.28
N VAL A 175 5.95 5.67 25.09
CA VAL A 175 5.38 6.91 24.58
C VAL A 175 4.40 6.60 23.46
N TYR A 176 3.15 6.97 23.70
CA TYR A 176 2.08 6.85 22.73
C TYR A 176 1.90 8.14 21.93
N PRO A 177 1.45 8.06 20.66
CA PRO A 177 0.87 9.22 19.99
C PRO A 177 -0.27 9.79 20.83
N LEU A 178 -0.38 11.13 20.90
CA LEU A 178 -1.39 11.82 21.71
C LEU A 178 -2.24 12.76 20.85
N THR A 179 -3.47 13.01 21.29
CA THR A 179 -4.34 14.07 20.75
C THR A 179 -4.45 15.21 21.77
N ALA A 180 -4.64 16.43 21.27
CA ALA A 180 -4.81 17.60 22.14
C ALA A 180 -5.92 17.35 23.19
N GLY A 181 -5.58 17.53 24.47
CA GLY A 181 -6.47 17.26 25.60
C GLY A 181 -6.33 15.87 26.25
N LEU A 182 -5.50 14.97 25.70
CA LEU A 182 -5.20 13.67 26.29
C LEU A 182 -3.77 13.63 26.85
N SER A 183 -3.61 13.32 28.14
CA SER A 183 -2.30 13.22 28.79
C SER A 183 -1.73 11.81 28.74
N SER A 184 -0.40 11.69 28.64
CA SER A 184 0.31 10.38 28.64
C SER A 184 -0.09 9.52 29.85
N LYS A 185 -0.15 10.10 31.05
CA LYS A 185 -0.56 9.42 32.29
C LYS A 185 -1.94 8.78 32.20
N THR A 186 -2.89 9.44 31.53
CA THR A 186 -4.25 8.89 31.35
C THR A 186 -4.24 7.68 30.43
N VAL A 187 -3.45 7.73 29.35
CA VAL A 187 -3.30 6.61 28.40
C VAL A 187 -2.61 5.42 29.08
N SER A 188 -1.48 5.66 29.76
CA SER A 188 -0.73 4.60 30.45
C SER A 188 -1.58 3.93 31.54
N LYS A 189 -2.31 4.69 32.35
CA LYS A 189 -3.21 4.14 33.38
C LYS A 189 -4.33 3.29 32.77
N ALA A 190 -4.96 3.78 31.70
CA ALA A 190 -5.97 3.01 30.99
C ALA A 190 -5.40 1.72 30.38
N MET A 191 -4.16 1.76 29.86
CA MET A 191 -3.50 0.60 29.25
C MET A 191 -3.20 -0.49 30.28
N ILE A 192 -2.67 -0.13 31.45
CA ILE A 192 -2.43 -1.07 32.56
C ILE A 192 -3.74 -1.74 32.99
N GLN A 193 -4.83 -0.97 33.11
CA GLN A 193 -6.14 -1.52 33.44
C GLN A 193 -6.67 -2.46 32.33
N ALA A 194 -6.38 -2.16 31.07
CA ALA A 194 -6.75 -3.01 29.95
C ALA A 194 -5.97 -4.33 29.94
N LEU A 195 -4.67 -4.30 30.22
CA LEU A 195 -3.82 -5.50 30.31
C LEU A 195 -4.33 -6.50 31.35
N ASN A 196 -4.79 -6.00 32.51
CA ASN A 196 -5.34 -6.82 33.60
C ASN A 196 -6.64 -7.56 33.23
N ARG A 197 -7.31 -7.18 32.12
CA ARG A 197 -8.56 -7.79 31.65
C ARG A 197 -8.36 -8.81 30.53
N ILE A 198 -7.13 -9.02 30.06
CA ILE A 198 -6.83 -9.99 29.01
C ILE A 198 -7.08 -11.40 29.57
N PRO A 199 -7.95 -12.23 28.99
CA PRO A 199 -8.13 -13.62 29.44
C PRO A 199 -6.95 -14.50 29.01
N SER A 200 -6.83 -15.71 29.58
CA SER A 200 -5.83 -16.67 29.13
C SER A 200 -6.32 -17.34 27.84
N PHE A 201 -5.49 -17.33 26.80
CA PHE A 201 -5.78 -17.97 25.53
C PHE A 201 -4.90 -19.20 25.35
N LYS A 202 -5.42 -20.20 24.62
CA LYS A 202 -4.55 -21.25 24.06
C LYS A 202 -3.75 -20.66 22.91
N GLU A 203 -2.49 -21.04 22.84
CA GLU A 203 -1.59 -20.65 21.76
C GLU A 203 -2.06 -21.28 20.43
N TRP A 204 -2.00 -20.51 19.34
CA TRP A 204 -2.50 -20.92 18.02
C TRP A 204 -1.38 -21.32 17.03
N GLN A 205 -0.13 -21.06 17.40
CA GLN A 205 1.07 -21.48 16.69
C GLN A 205 1.32 -22.96 16.88
N ASP A 206 2.11 -23.52 15.97
CA ASP A 206 2.75 -24.82 16.19
C ASP A 206 3.80 -24.72 17.32
N GLU A 207 3.88 -25.75 18.16
CA GLU A 207 4.86 -25.81 19.25
C GLU A 207 6.30 -25.72 18.74
N ALA A 208 6.56 -26.30 17.56
CA ALA A 208 7.87 -26.20 16.92
C ALA A 208 8.26 -24.75 16.60
N LEU A 209 7.28 -23.93 16.19
CA LEU A 209 7.51 -22.51 15.89
C LEU A 209 7.75 -21.70 17.18
N LEU A 210 6.97 -21.97 18.23
CA LEU A 210 7.14 -21.32 19.54
C LEU A 210 8.54 -21.55 20.11
N ARG A 211 9.05 -22.79 20.03
CA ARG A 211 10.40 -23.13 20.50
C ARG A 211 11.50 -22.51 19.65
N ARG A 212 11.33 -22.49 18.31
CA ARG A 212 12.34 -21.95 17.39
C ARG A 212 12.51 -20.44 17.51
N GLU A 213 11.40 -19.69 17.55
CA GLU A 213 11.42 -18.23 17.58
C GLU A 213 11.43 -17.65 19.01
N GLN A 214 11.36 -18.51 20.03
CA GLN A 214 11.28 -18.14 21.45
C GLN A 214 10.15 -17.14 21.73
N PHE A 215 8.99 -17.39 21.13
CA PHE A 215 7.87 -16.48 21.24
C PHE A 215 7.24 -16.52 22.64
N PRO A 216 7.04 -15.35 23.28
CA PRO A 216 6.24 -15.28 24.50
C PRO A 216 4.76 -15.58 24.21
N THR A 217 3.98 -15.84 25.26
CA THR A 217 2.52 -15.98 25.13
C THR A 217 1.90 -14.67 24.65
N TYR A 218 0.69 -14.73 24.08
CA TYR A 218 0.02 -13.52 23.58
C TYR A 218 -0.14 -12.42 24.65
N ARG A 219 -0.46 -12.80 25.90
CA ARG A 219 -0.58 -11.86 27.02
C ARG A 219 0.79 -11.24 27.37
N GLU A 220 1.82 -12.06 27.48
CA GLU A 220 3.18 -11.59 27.79
C GLU A 220 3.73 -10.68 26.70
N ALA A 221 3.46 -10.97 25.42
CA ALA A 221 3.87 -10.12 24.30
C ALA A 221 3.25 -8.71 24.40
N LEU A 222 1.94 -8.63 24.66
CA LEU A 222 1.25 -7.35 24.86
C LEU A 222 1.75 -6.62 26.11
N THR A 223 1.89 -7.33 27.22
CA THR A 223 2.42 -6.75 28.46
C THR A 223 3.83 -6.20 28.26
N ALA A 224 4.72 -6.94 27.60
CA ALA A 224 6.09 -6.51 27.36
C ALA A 224 6.17 -5.23 26.50
N ILE A 225 5.27 -5.04 25.54
CA ILE A 225 5.24 -3.84 24.71
C ILE A 225 4.68 -2.63 25.46
N HIS A 226 3.63 -2.83 26.26
CA HIS A 226 2.94 -1.76 26.97
C HIS A 226 3.55 -1.45 28.35
N MET A 227 4.35 -2.36 28.89
CA MET A 227 5.14 -2.25 30.12
C MET A 227 6.56 -2.78 29.86
N PRO A 228 7.34 -2.08 29.03
CA PRO A 228 8.69 -2.52 28.66
C PRO A 228 9.64 -2.46 29.86
N ASP A 229 10.42 -3.52 30.07
CA ASP A 229 11.53 -3.49 31.04
C ASP A 229 12.79 -2.88 30.42
N THR A 230 12.95 -3.01 29.11
CA THR A 230 14.09 -2.45 28.36
C THR A 230 13.61 -1.73 27.10
N PRO A 231 14.33 -0.69 26.63
CA PRO A 231 13.96 0.03 25.41
C PRO A 231 13.95 -0.84 24.14
N LEU A 232 14.73 -1.93 24.15
CA LEU A 232 14.86 -2.85 23.00
C LEU A 232 13.57 -3.63 22.72
N VAL A 233 12.67 -3.77 23.70
CA VAL A 233 11.43 -4.54 23.56
C VAL A 233 10.47 -3.94 22.52
N ILE A 234 10.56 -2.64 22.25
CA ILE A 234 9.69 -1.97 21.27
C ILE A 234 10.27 -2.04 19.84
N SER A 235 11.54 -2.45 19.69
CA SER A 235 12.15 -2.71 18.38
C SER A 235 11.31 -3.71 17.59
N ALA A 236 11.23 -3.52 16.27
CA ALA A 236 10.57 -4.47 15.36
C ALA A 236 11.16 -5.89 15.50
N THR A 237 12.44 -6.01 15.83
CA THR A 237 13.13 -7.29 15.98
C THR A 237 12.89 -7.99 17.33
N SER A 238 12.21 -7.36 18.28
CA SER A 238 12.01 -7.96 19.61
C SER A 238 11.12 -9.22 19.52
N PRO A 239 11.32 -10.24 20.38
CA PRO A 239 10.48 -11.43 20.37
C PRO A 239 8.99 -11.12 20.59
N ALA A 240 8.68 -10.14 21.44
CA ALA A 240 7.30 -9.71 21.69
C ALA A 240 6.67 -9.06 20.46
N ARG A 241 7.39 -8.17 19.76
CA ARG A 241 6.88 -7.51 18.55
C ARG A 241 6.81 -8.46 17.36
N ARG A 242 7.83 -9.30 17.15
CA ARG A 242 7.82 -10.38 16.14
C ARG A 242 6.67 -11.33 16.36
N ARG A 243 6.37 -11.69 17.61
CA ARG A 243 5.23 -12.55 17.96
C ARG A 243 3.88 -11.93 17.53
N LEU A 244 3.62 -10.67 17.89
CA LEU A 244 2.37 -10.01 17.49
C LEU A 244 2.30 -9.72 15.99
N ALA A 245 3.44 -9.42 15.36
CA ALA A 245 3.53 -9.29 13.91
C ALA A 245 3.20 -10.61 13.20
N TYR A 246 3.74 -11.73 13.69
CA TYR A 246 3.39 -13.06 13.19
C TYR A 246 1.89 -13.35 13.36
N ASP A 247 1.31 -13.01 14.51
CA ASP A 247 -0.13 -13.22 14.78
C ASP A 247 -1.00 -12.42 13.81
N GLU A 248 -0.65 -11.16 13.56
CA GLU A 248 -1.34 -10.33 12.58
C GLU A 248 -1.20 -10.87 11.14
N LEU A 249 0.00 -11.32 10.76
CA LEU A 249 0.27 -11.94 9.46
C LEU A 249 -0.52 -13.23 9.29
N LEU A 250 -0.51 -14.12 10.29
CA LEU A 250 -1.21 -15.39 10.27
C LEU A 250 -2.72 -15.18 10.19
N ALA A 251 -3.28 -14.25 10.98
CA ALA A 251 -4.70 -13.91 10.92
C ALA A 251 -5.10 -13.45 9.51
N ASN A 252 -4.25 -12.64 8.86
CA ASN A 252 -4.50 -12.12 7.53
C ASN A 252 -4.38 -13.21 6.46
N GLN A 253 -3.33 -14.03 6.52
CA GLN A 253 -3.13 -15.13 5.58
C GLN A 253 -4.23 -16.19 5.71
N LEU A 254 -4.64 -16.53 6.93
CA LEU A 254 -5.74 -17.46 7.18
C LEU A 254 -7.07 -16.91 6.65
N ALA A 255 -7.36 -15.62 6.89
CA ALA A 255 -8.55 -14.98 6.36
C ALA A 255 -8.62 -15.02 4.83
N LEU A 256 -7.51 -14.72 4.16
CA LEU A 256 -7.39 -14.79 2.70
C LEU A 256 -7.52 -16.23 2.19
N ALA A 257 -6.89 -17.19 2.86
CA ALA A 257 -6.92 -18.59 2.48
C ALA A 257 -8.33 -19.21 2.66
N LEU A 258 -9.08 -18.80 3.68
CA LEU A 258 -10.50 -19.17 3.85
C LEU A 258 -11.39 -18.62 2.75
N VAL A 259 -11.19 -17.34 2.37
CA VAL A 259 -11.88 -16.73 1.21
C VAL A 259 -11.59 -17.53 -0.06
N ARG A 260 -10.32 -17.89 -0.28
CA ARG A 260 -9.90 -18.70 -1.43
C ARG A 260 -10.55 -20.09 -1.41
N CYS A 261 -10.53 -20.79 -0.28
CA CYS A 261 -11.11 -22.12 -0.19
C CYS A 261 -12.60 -22.10 -0.52
N LYS A 262 -13.36 -21.16 0.07
CA LYS A 262 -14.78 -21.02 -0.23
C LYS A 262 -15.04 -20.67 -1.71
N ARG A 263 -14.18 -19.85 -2.32
CA ARG A 263 -14.25 -19.55 -3.75
C ARG A 263 -13.90 -20.73 -4.64
N LYS A 264 -12.96 -21.60 -4.24
CA LYS A 264 -12.68 -22.85 -4.96
C LYS A 264 -13.90 -23.78 -4.99
N HIS A 265 -14.84 -23.64 -4.06
CA HIS A 265 -16.11 -24.37 -4.13
C HIS A 265 -17.16 -23.70 -5.04
N LEU A 266 -16.91 -22.50 -5.58
CA LEU A 266 -17.77 -21.92 -6.60
C LEU A 266 -17.58 -22.70 -7.89
N LEU A 267 -18.63 -23.42 -8.26
CA LEU A 267 -18.72 -24.14 -9.52
C LEU A 267 -18.47 -23.15 -10.67
N GLY A 268 -17.55 -23.52 -11.55
CA GLY A 268 -17.27 -22.83 -12.80
C GLY A 268 -17.56 -23.74 -13.98
N ARG A 269 -17.58 -23.14 -15.18
CA ARG A 269 -17.70 -23.87 -16.43
C ARG A 269 -16.32 -24.37 -16.88
N ARG A 270 -16.22 -25.68 -17.13
CA ARG A 270 -15.02 -26.30 -17.71
C ARG A 270 -14.88 -25.89 -19.18
N MET A 271 -13.70 -25.41 -19.55
CA MET A 271 -13.32 -25.11 -20.92
C MET A 271 -12.01 -25.83 -21.24
N PRO A 272 -12.08 -27.11 -21.63
CA PRO A 272 -10.88 -27.90 -21.92
C PRO A 272 -10.13 -27.35 -23.13
N LEU A 273 -8.83 -27.65 -23.20
CA LEU A 273 -8.01 -27.35 -24.35
C LEU A 273 -8.36 -28.34 -25.48
N LEU A 274 -8.94 -27.86 -26.58
CA LEU A 274 -9.28 -28.71 -27.74
C LEU A 274 -8.25 -28.58 -28.86
N GLY A 275 -7.53 -27.45 -28.94
CA GLY A 275 -6.39 -27.25 -29.84
C GLY A 275 -6.75 -26.78 -31.25
N THR A 276 -8.04 -26.62 -31.58
CA THR A 276 -8.51 -26.27 -32.93
C THR A 276 -8.05 -24.88 -33.40
N TYR A 277 -8.10 -23.88 -32.52
CA TYR A 277 -7.64 -22.52 -32.83
C TYR A 277 -6.20 -22.32 -32.40
N LEU A 278 -5.78 -22.93 -31.29
CA LEU A 278 -4.47 -22.69 -30.71
C LEU A 278 -3.32 -23.18 -31.57
N GLU A 279 -3.39 -24.37 -32.16
CA GLU A 279 -2.31 -24.87 -33.03
C GLU A 279 -2.05 -23.94 -34.22
N THR A 280 -3.13 -23.45 -34.83
CA THR A 280 -3.07 -22.49 -35.94
C THR A 280 -2.53 -21.14 -35.47
N LEU A 281 -2.94 -20.69 -34.28
CA LEU A 281 -2.47 -19.45 -33.68
C LEU A 281 -0.96 -19.50 -33.40
N TYR A 282 -0.45 -20.58 -32.81
CA TYR A 282 0.98 -20.77 -32.58
C TYR A 282 1.80 -20.69 -33.87
N LYS A 283 1.31 -21.28 -34.96
CA LYS A 283 1.95 -21.21 -36.29
C LYS A 283 1.87 -19.81 -36.91
N ALA A 284 0.85 -19.02 -36.58
CA ALA A 284 0.65 -17.67 -37.10
C ALA A 284 1.48 -16.60 -36.39
N LEU A 285 2.08 -16.90 -35.23
CA LEU A 285 2.86 -15.93 -34.46
C LEU A 285 4.15 -15.53 -35.17
N PRO A 286 4.45 -14.23 -35.31
CA PRO A 286 5.69 -13.76 -35.93
C PRO A 286 6.91 -13.85 -35.00
N PHE A 287 6.76 -14.43 -33.81
CA PHE A 287 7.80 -14.57 -32.79
C PHE A 287 7.58 -15.85 -31.97
N ARG A 288 8.61 -16.30 -31.25
CA ARG A 288 8.50 -17.38 -30.26
C ARG A 288 8.07 -16.82 -28.91
N LEU A 289 7.22 -17.55 -28.21
CA LEU A 289 6.86 -17.21 -26.85
C LEU A 289 8.08 -17.36 -25.93
N THR A 290 8.10 -16.58 -24.86
CA THR A 290 9.09 -16.77 -23.78
C THR A 290 8.62 -17.89 -22.85
N GLN A 291 9.55 -18.53 -22.13
CA GLN A 291 9.21 -19.57 -21.15
C GLN A 291 8.21 -19.06 -20.11
N SER A 292 8.34 -17.79 -19.69
CA SER A 292 7.38 -17.18 -18.75
C SER A 292 5.98 -16.98 -19.35
N GLN A 293 5.86 -16.74 -20.66
CA GLN A 293 4.57 -16.65 -21.35
C GLN A 293 3.91 -18.02 -21.50
N GLU A 294 4.69 -19.05 -21.86
CA GLU A 294 4.22 -20.43 -21.95
C GLU A 294 3.74 -20.95 -20.60
N GLN A 295 4.52 -20.72 -19.53
CA GLN A 295 4.13 -21.09 -18.18
C GLN A 295 2.86 -20.36 -17.72
N ALA A 296 2.78 -19.04 -17.94
CA ALA A 296 1.59 -18.27 -17.57
C ALA A 296 0.34 -18.74 -18.33
N PHE A 297 0.47 -19.07 -19.61
CA PHE A 297 -0.63 -19.65 -20.39
C PHE A 297 -1.01 -21.05 -19.88
N ALA A 298 -0.05 -21.92 -19.57
CA ALA A 298 -0.33 -23.25 -19.03
C ALA A 298 -1.08 -23.19 -17.69
N GLU A 299 -0.70 -22.27 -16.79
CA GLU A 299 -1.40 -22.03 -15.53
C GLU A 299 -2.83 -21.53 -15.74
N ILE A 300 -3.03 -20.58 -16.67
CA ILE A 300 -4.38 -20.09 -17.03
C ILE A 300 -5.21 -21.21 -17.67
N SER A 301 -4.61 -21.98 -18.56
CA SER A 301 -5.28 -23.07 -19.28
C SER A 301 -5.74 -24.17 -18.34
N GLN A 302 -4.90 -24.52 -17.36
CA GLN A 302 -5.25 -25.47 -16.31
C GLN A 302 -6.45 -24.99 -15.48
N ASP A 303 -6.47 -23.71 -15.12
CA ASP A 303 -7.58 -23.14 -14.36
C ASP A 303 -8.88 -23.08 -15.20
N LEU A 304 -8.80 -22.73 -16.49
CA LEU A 304 -9.96 -22.72 -17.40
C LEU A 304 -10.54 -24.13 -17.64
N ALA A 305 -9.69 -25.15 -17.63
CA ALA A 305 -10.12 -26.55 -17.76
C ALA A 305 -10.71 -27.13 -16.46
N ALA A 306 -10.47 -26.47 -15.32
CA ALA A 306 -10.91 -26.92 -14.02
C ALA A 306 -12.42 -26.70 -13.80
N PRO A 307 -13.08 -27.49 -12.94
CA PRO A 307 -14.49 -27.27 -12.57
C PRO A 307 -14.72 -26.03 -11.68
N GLN A 308 -13.65 -25.36 -11.23
CA GLN A 308 -13.74 -24.17 -10.39
C GLN A 308 -13.65 -22.91 -11.24
N ARG A 309 -14.30 -21.84 -10.80
CA ARG A 309 -14.15 -20.53 -11.43
C ARG A 309 -12.75 -19.95 -11.19
N MET A 310 -12.05 -19.61 -12.26
CA MET A 310 -10.76 -18.93 -12.24
C MET A 310 -10.90 -17.45 -11.82
N LEU A 311 -10.02 -17.02 -10.91
CA LEU A 311 -9.76 -15.61 -10.61
C LEU A 311 -8.25 -15.41 -10.49
N ARG A 312 -7.63 -14.92 -11.57
CA ARG A 312 -6.17 -14.87 -11.70
C ARG A 312 -5.68 -13.48 -12.05
N LEU A 313 -4.53 -13.10 -11.50
CA LEU A 313 -3.77 -11.89 -11.81
C LEU A 313 -2.56 -12.25 -12.67
N LEU A 314 -2.57 -11.79 -13.93
CA LEU A 314 -1.42 -11.84 -14.83
C LEU A 314 -0.61 -10.55 -14.67
N GLN A 315 0.56 -10.71 -14.06
CA GLN A 315 1.49 -9.61 -13.80
C GLN A 315 2.68 -9.69 -14.75
N GLY A 316 3.01 -8.58 -15.39
CA GLY A 316 4.19 -8.51 -16.24
C GLY A 316 4.56 -7.08 -16.54
N ASP A 317 5.83 -6.84 -16.83
CA ASP A 317 6.30 -5.52 -17.21
C ASP A 317 5.63 -5.01 -18.52
N VAL A 318 5.66 -3.71 -18.77
CA VAL A 318 5.23 -3.10 -20.03
C VAL A 318 6.00 -3.76 -21.19
N GLY A 319 5.27 -4.35 -22.12
CA GLY A 319 5.86 -5.07 -23.25
C GLY A 319 6.29 -6.52 -22.96
N SER A 320 5.96 -7.10 -21.80
CA SER A 320 6.22 -8.52 -21.48
C SER A 320 5.34 -9.51 -22.25
N GLY A 321 4.43 -9.04 -23.12
CA GLY A 321 3.50 -9.88 -23.88
C GLY A 321 2.25 -10.32 -23.11
N LYS A 322 1.72 -9.52 -22.17
CA LYS A 322 0.43 -9.82 -21.50
C LYS A 322 -0.72 -10.06 -22.49
N THR A 323 -0.80 -9.24 -23.54
CA THR A 323 -1.84 -9.34 -24.57
C THR A 323 -1.80 -10.66 -25.34
N ILE A 324 -0.61 -11.24 -25.58
CA ILE A 324 -0.55 -12.53 -26.28
C ILE A 324 -1.05 -13.69 -25.40
N VAL A 325 -0.70 -13.68 -24.11
CA VAL A 325 -1.21 -14.67 -23.14
C VAL A 325 -2.73 -14.56 -23.02
N ALA A 326 -3.27 -13.34 -22.99
CA ALA A 326 -4.72 -13.09 -23.00
C ALA A 326 -5.38 -13.63 -24.27
N LEU A 327 -4.78 -13.43 -25.45
CA LEU A 327 -5.30 -13.96 -26.72
C LEU A 327 -5.33 -15.49 -26.74
N LEU A 328 -4.28 -16.16 -26.28
CA LEU A 328 -4.25 -17.63 -26.19
C LEU A 328 -5.39 -18.14 -25.28
N ALA A 329 -5.61 -17.49 -24.13
CA ALA A 329 -6.72 -17.84 -23.25
C ALA A 329 -8.10 -17.61 -23.90
N MET A 330 -8.28 -16.49 -24.61
CA MET A 330 -9.54 -16.23 -25.35
C MET A 330 -9.76 -17.22 -26.48
N ALA A 331 -8.70 -17.68 -27.15
CA ALA A 331 -8.78 -18.73 -28.16
C ALA A 331 -9.29 -20.05 -27.56
N GLN A 332 -8.71 -20.53 -26.45
CA GLN A 332 -9.20 -21.73 -25.73
C GLN A 332 -10.68 -21.62 -25.34
N VAL A 333 -11.10 -20.45 -24.87
CA VAL A 333 -12.50 -20.17 -24.51
C VAL A 333 -13.41 -20.28 -25.75
N ALA A 334 -12.99 -19.71 -26.88
CA ALA A 334 -13.73 -19.81 -28.14
C ALA A 334 -13.83 -21.25 -28.67
N GLU A 335 -12.85 -22.11 -28.40
CA GLU A 335 -12.92 -23.55 -28.76
C GLU A 335 -14.10 -24.25 -28.07
N SER A 336 -14.52 -23.77 -26.89
CA SER A 336 -15.68 -24.28 -26.15
C SER A 336 -17.02 -23.67 -26.61
N GLY A 337 -17.04 -22.89 -27.70
CA GLY A 337 -18.25 -22.29 -28.29
C GLY A 337 -18.82 -21.10 -27.51
N VAL A 338 -18.03 -20.49 -26.63
CA VAL A 338 -18.43 -19.41 -25.72
C VAL A 338 -17.65 -18.12 -25.96
N GLN A 339 -18.16 -17.03 -25.40
CA GLN A 339 -17.66 -15.68 -25.64
C GLN A 339 -16.70 -15.22 -24.55
N SER A 340 -15.78 -14.35 -24.95
CA SER A 340 -14.85 -13.64 -24.06
C SER A 340 -14.92 -12.13 -24.24
N ALA A 341 -14.67 -11.39 -23.16
CA ALA A 341 -14.66 -9.93 -23.17
C ALA A 341 -13.37 -9.38 -22.55
N LEU A 342 -12.69 -8.47 -23.24
CA LEU A 342 -11.54 -7.71 -22.72
C LEU A 342 -11.94 -6.25 -22.53
N MET A 343 -11.93 -5.81 -21.27
CA MET A 343 -12.22 -4.43 -20.90
C MET A 343 -10.93 -3.64 -20.64
N ALA A 344 -10.76 -2.54 -21.37
CA ALA A 344 -9.64 -1.60 -21.26
C ALA A 344 -10.12 -0.22 -20.77
N PRO A 345 -9.32 0.54 -19.99
CA PRO A 345 -9.81 1.73 -19.28
C PRO A 345 -10.08 2.91 -20.19
N THR A 346 -9.53 2.92 -21.40
CA THR A 346 -9.70 3.99 -22.38
C THR A 346 -9.88 3.45 -23.77
N GLU A 347 -10.51 4.26 -24.62
CA GLU A 347 -10.77 3.90 -26.03
C GLU A 347 -9.47 3.63 -26.79
N VAL A 348 -8.41 4.41 -26.51
CA VAL A 348 -7.10 4.25 -27.12
C VAL A 348 -6.51 2.87 -26.82
N LEU A 349 -6.58 2.42 -25.56
CA LEU A 349 -6.09 1.09 -25.18
C LEU A 349 -6.95 -0.02 -25.77
N ALA A 350 -8.28 0.14 -25.79
CA ALA A 350 -9.19 -0.81 -26.42
C ALA A 350 -8.88 -0.97 -27.92
N GLN A 351 -8.69 0.14 -28.64
CA GLN A 351 -8.29 0.13 -30.05
C GLN A 351 -6.92 -0.53 -30.25
N GLN A 352 -5.96 -0.29 -29.36
CA GLN A 352 -4.65 -0.93 -29.43
C GLN A 352 -4.75 -2.45 -29.28
N HIS A 353 -5.48 -2.93 -28.27
CA HIS A 353 -5.72 -4.37 -28.09
C HIS A 353 -6.43 -4.96 -29.31
N TYR A 354 -7.46 -4.28 -29.82
CA TYR A 354 -8.16 -4.70 -31.03
C TYR A 354 -7.24 -4.80 -32.24
N ALA A 355 -6.43 -3.76 -32.53
CA ALA A 355 -5.51 -3.79 -33.66
C ALA A 355 -4.47 -4.91 -33.55
N ASN A 356 -3.95 -5.16 -32.35
CA ASN A 356 -2.95 -6.20 -32.12
C ASN A 356 -3.54 -7.61 -32.21
N ILE A 357 -4.79 -7.79 -31.78
CA ILE A 357 -5.44 -9.11 -31.71
C ILE A 357 -6.14 -9.44 -33.03
N ALA A 358 -6.80 -8.48 -33.68
CA ALA A 358 -7.63 -8.73 -34.87
C ALA A 358 -6.86 -9.42 -35.99
N PHE A 359 -5.64 -8.97 -36.28
CA PHE A 359 -4.79 -9.58 -37.30
C PHE A 359 -4.51 -11.08 -37.04
N LEU A 360 -4.31 -11.47 -35.78
CA LEU A 360 -4.05 -12.86 -35.40
C LEU A 360 -5.35 -13.66 -35.31
N ALA A 361 -6.42 -13.05 -34.80
CA ALA A 361 -7.74 -13.67 -34.68
C ALA A 361 -8.32 -14.03 -36.06
N GLU A 362 -8.23 -13.12 -37.04
CA GLU A 362 -8.71 -13.34 -38.41
C GLU A 362 -8.01 -14.51 -39.10
N LYS A 363 -6.69 -14.66 -38.93
CA LYS A 363 -5.92 -15.78 -39.49
C LYS A 363 -6.36 -17.16 -38.97
N VAL A 364 -6.98 -17.19 -37.80
CA VAL A 364 -7.39 -18.40 -37.10
C VAL A 364 -8.91 -18.60 -37.21
N GLY A 365 -9.64 -17.68 -37.85
CA GLY A 365 -11.09 -17.74 -38.02
C GLY A 365 -11.89 -17.23 -36.81
N LEU A 366 -11.24 -16.60 -35.85
CA LEU A 366 -11.88 -16.01 -34.68
C LEU A 366 -12.49 -14.64 -35.02
N LYS A 367 -13.82 -14.57 -34.98
CA LYS A 367 -14.57 -13.31 -35.09
C LYS A 367 -14.40 -12.44 -33.84
N ILE A 368 -13.91 -11.22 -34.04
CA ILE A 368 -13.67 -10.22 -33.00
C ILE A 368 -14.41 -8.91 -33.30
N THR A 369 -14.78 -8.16 -32.26
CA THR A 369 -15.34 -6.82 -32.42
C THR A 369 -14.78 -5.83 -31.39
N LEU A 370 -14.88 -4.54 -31.71
CA LEU A 370 -14.55 -3.44 -30.81
C LEU A 370 -15.84 -2.70 -30.42
N LEU A 371 -16.09 -2.57 -29.13
CA LEU A 371 -17.22 -1.82 -28.59
C LEU A 371 -16.73 -0.67 -27.71
N THR A 372 -16.87 0.57 -28.21
CA THR A 372 -16.52 1.78 -27.46
C THR A 372 -17.74 2.72 -27.34
N GLY A 373 -17.51 3.95 -26.89
CA GLY A 373 -18.54 4.99 -26.88
C GLY A 373 -18.68 5.74 -28.22
N ARG A 374 -17.83 5.41 -29.22
CA ARG A 374 -17.77 6.13 -30.50
C ARG A 374 -18.83 5.66 -31.49
N GLU A 375 -19.15 4.37 -31.49
CA GLU A 375 -20.08 3.78 -32.45
C GLU A 375 -21.52 4.15 -32.08
N LYS A 376 -22.27 4.73 -33.02
CA LYS A 376 -23.65 5.24 -32.80
C LYS A 376 -24.63 4.67 -33.83
N GLY A 377 -25.91 4.64 -33.44
CA GLY A 377 -27.01 4.31 -34.35
C GLY A 377 -26.97 2.88 -34.89
N ARG A 378 -27.08 2.73 -36.21
CA ARG A 378 -27.30 1.44 -36.90
C ARG A 378 -26.11 0.48 -36.78
N GLU A 379 -24.89 0.99 -36.75
CA GLU A 379 -23.68 0.16 -36.60
C GLU A 379 -23.64 -0.51 -35.23
N ARG A 380 -23.89 0.26 -34.16
CA ARG A 380 -23.97 -0.25 -32.80
C ARG A 380 -25.07 -1.31 -32.66
N ALA A 381 -26.27 -1.04 -33.17
CA ALA A 381 -27.37 -2.00 -33.14
C ALA A 381 -27.03 -3.33 -33.86
N SER A 382 -26.33 -3.25 -35.00
CA SER A 382 -25.84 -4.43 -35.73
C SER A 382 -24.82 -5.23 -34.92
N MET A 383 -23.87 -4.56 -34.26
CA MET A 383 -22.88 -5.20 -33.39
C MET A 383 -23.52 -5.89 -32.19
N LEU A 384 -24.45 -5.22 -31.50
CA LEU A 384 -25.18 -5.79 -30.36
C LEU A 384 -25.99 -7.03 -30.77
N LYS A 385 -26.64 -7.00 -31.94
CA LYS A 385 -27.36 -8.16 -32.47
C LYS A 385 -26.43 -9.33 -32.80
N LYS A 386 -25.24 -9.06 -33.33
CA LYS A 386 -24.22 -10.10 -33.59
C LYS A 386 -23.66 -10.68 -32.28
N LEU A 387 -23.56 -9.86 -31.24
CA LEU A 387 -23.07 -10.27 -29.93
C LEU A 387 -24.04 -11.25 -29.24
N SER A 388 -25.34 -10.94 -29.27
CA SER A 388 -26.38 -11.78 -28.67
C SER A 388 -26.72 -13.05 -29.47
N SER A 389 -26.26 -13.15 -30.73
CA SER A 389 -26.49 -14.31 -31.62
C SER A 389 -25.29 -15.26 -31.73
N ASN A 390 -24.33 -15.19 -30.80
CA ASN A 390 -23.10 -16.00 -30.78
C ASN A 390 -22.22 -15.90 -32.04
N ASN A 391 -22.36 -14.82 -32.82
CA ASN A 391 -21.58 -14.62 -34.04
C ASN A 391 -20.24 -13.91 -33.79
N ILE A 392 -19.90 -13.64 -32.53
CA ILE A 392 -18.69 -12.96 -32.08
C ILE A 392 -18.10 -13.77 -30.94
N HIS A 393 -16.82 -14.16 -31.04
CA HIS A 393 -16.15 -14.94 -30.00
C HIS A 393 -15.40 -14.03 -29.01
N ILE A 394 -14.85 -12.91 -29.49
CA ILE A 394 -14.05 -11.97 -28.70
C ILE A 394 -14.63 -10.57 -28.83
N VAL A 395 -14.90 -9.92 -27.69
CA VAL A 395 -15.26 -8.50 -27.63
C VAL A 395 -14.18 -7.74 -26.90
N ILE A 396 -13.68 -6.66 -27.50
CA ILE A 396 -12.78 -5.73 -26.84
C ILE A 396 -13.54 -4.42 -26.66
N GLY A 397 -13.44 -3.78 -25.50
CA GLY A 397 -14.16 -2.55 -25.27
C GLY A 397 -13.76 -1.78 -24.03
N THR A 398 -14.45 -0.67 -23.81
CA THR A 398 -14.28 0.16 -22.61
C THR A 398 -15.41 -0.11 -21.60
N HIS A 399 -15.70 0.85 -20.72
CA HIS A 399 -16.92 0.85 -19.89
C HIS A 399 -18.21 0.75 -20.72
N ALA A 400 -18.16 0.85 -22.05
CA ALA A 400 -19.30 0.54 -22.91
C ALA A 400 -19.79 -0.92 -22.72
N LEU A 401 -18.92 -1.88 -22.37
CA LEU A 401 -19.27 -3.29 -22.19
C LEU A 401 -20.22 -3.56 -21.02
N ILE A 402 -20.25 -2.67 -20.02
CA ILE A 402 -21.06 -2.80 -18.81
C ILE A 402 -22.39 -2.05 -18.89
N GLN A 403 -22.69 -1.42 -20.04
CA GLN A 403 -23.96 -0.75 -20.25
C GLN A 403 -25.11 -1.77 -20.32
N GLU A 404 -26.30 -1.37 -19.88
CA GLU A 404 -27.46 -2.27 -19.78
C GLU A 404 -27.81 -2.90 -21.13
N GLU A 405 -27.73 -2.13 -22.22
CA GLU A 405 -28.02 -2.57 -23.61
C GLU A 405 -27.10 -3.67 -24.18
N VAL A 406 -25.98 -3.97 -23.51
CA VAL A 406 -24.98 -4.92 -24.02
C VAL A 406 -25.24 -6.31 -23.47
N ASP A 407 -25.89 -7.15 -24.26
CA ASP A 407 -26.18 -8.53 -23.87
C ASP A 407 -25.33 -9.52 -24.67
N PHE A 408 -24.63 -10.38 -23.93
CA PHE A 408 -23.85 -11.48 -24.48
C PHE A 408 -24.76 -12.69 -24.67
N HIS A 409 -24.45 -13.52 -25.67
CA HIS A 409 -25.10 -14.80 -25.81
C HIS A 409 -24.67 -15.77 -24.70
N ASP A 410 -23.36 -15.88 -24.48
CA ASP A 410 -22.77 -16.81 -23.52
C ASP A 410 -21.36 -16.35 -23.11
N LEU A 411 -21.29 -15.40 -22.17
CA LEU A 411 -20.02 -14.85 -21.68
C LEU A 411 -19.42 -15.74 -20.57
N ALA A 412 -18.32 -16.43 -20.89
CA ALA A 412 -17.66 -17.37 -19.98
C ALA A 412 -16.29 -16.91 -19.48
N PHE A 413 -15.70 -15.87 -20.09
CA PHE A 413 -14.38 -15.36 -19.72
C PHE A 413 -14.25 -13.85 -19.85
N VAL A 414 -13.76 -13.20 -18.79
CA VAL A 414 -13.60 -11.75 -18.70
C VAL A 414 -12.16 -11.40 -18.39
N ILE A 415 -11.60 -10.48 -19.17
CA ILE A 415 -10.27 -9.92 -19.00
C ILE A 415 -10.38 -8.44 -18.64
N ILE A 416 -9.67 -8.00 -17.60
CA ILE A 416 -9.63 -6.60 -17.18
C ILE A 416 -8.19 -6.11 -17.23
N ASP A 417 -7.90 -5.16 -18.11
CA ASP A 417 -6.57 -4.56 -18.22
C ASP A 417 -6.44 -3.30 -17.37
N GLU A 418 -5.25 -3.05 -16.81
CA GLU A 418 -4.96 -1.94 -15.89
C GLU A 418 -5.99 -1.75 -14.77
N GLN A 419 -6.20 -2.83 -14.00
CA GLN A 419 -7.26 -2.94 -12.97
C GLN A 419 -7.42 -1.74 -12.02
N HIS A 420 -6.34 -1.03 -11.72
CA HIS A 420 -6.33 0.08 -10.76
C HIS A 420 -7.15 1.29 -11.25
N ARG A 421 -7.54 1.33 -12.52
CA ARG A 421 -8.41 2.37 -13.08
C ARG A 421 -9.91 2.05 -12.97
N PHE A 422 -10.26 0.80 -12.64
CA PHE A 422 -11.64 0.35 -12.58
C PHE A 422 -12.12 0.17 -11.14
N GLY A 423 -13.31 0.69 -10.84
CA GLY A 423 -13.95 0.51 -9.55
C GLY A 423 -14.38 -0.95 -9.31
N VAL A 424 -14.57 -1.34 -8.05
CA VAL A 424 -15.11 -2.67 -7.69
C VAL A 424 -16.47 -2.91 -8.37
N HIS A 425 -17.32 -1.89 -8.44
CA HIS A 425 -18.67 -1.98 -9.00
C HIS A 425 -18.66 -2.32 -10.50
N GLN A 426 -17.79 -1.69 -11.28
CA GLN A 426 -17.66 -1.94 -12.73
C GLN A 426 -17.25 -3.39 -13.02
N ARG A 427 -16.37 -3.96 -12.17
CA ARG A 427 -15.97 -5.37 -12.30
C ARG A 427 -17.14 -6.31 -12.04
N LEU A 428 -17.92 -6.06 -10.99
CA LEU A 428 -19.10 -6.86 -10.68
C LEU A 428 -20.17 -6.77 -11.77
N GLN A 429 -20.37 -5.59 -12.37
CA GLN A 429 -21.30 -5.40 -13.49
C GLN A 429 -20.91 -6.24 -14.71
N LEU A 430 -19.63 -6.24 -15.10
CA LEU A 430 -19.17 -7.07 -16.21
C LEU A 430 -19.29 -8.57 -15.91
N MET A 431 -19.03 -8.98 -14.66
CA MET A 431 -19.25 -10.36 -14.23
C MET A 431 -20.71 -10.77 -14.23
N ALA A 432 -21.63 -9.83 -13.97
CA ALA A 432 -23.06 -10.09 -13.98
C ALA A 432 -23.65 -10.26 -15.38
N LYS A 433 -22.89 -9.90 -16.44
CA LYS A 433 -23.29 -10.07 -17.85
C LYS A 433 -23.14 -11.51 -18.36
N GLY A 434 -22.49 -12.39 -17.60
CA GLY A 434 -22.40 -13.81 -17.91
C GLY A 434 -22.74 -14.67 -16.69
N ASP A 435 -22.98 -15.96 -16.91
CA ASP A 435 -23.20 -16.89 -15.81
C ASP A 435 -21.85 -17.31 -15.19
N MET A 436 -21.51 -16.67 -14.07
CA MET A 436 -20.28 -16.88 -13.30
C MET A 436 -18.99 -17.00 -14.15
N PRO A 437 -18.66 -16.01 -15.02
CA PRO A 437 -17.51 -16.14 -15.90
C PRO A 437 -16.18 -16.29 -15.16
N ASN A 438 -15.20 -16.87 -15.81
CA ASN A 438 -13.81 -16.87 -15.37
C ASN A 438 -13.23 -15.44 -15.49
N MET A 439 -12.38 -15.01 -14.56
CA MET A 439 -11.79 -13.66 -14.59
C MET A 439 -10.27 -13.70 -14.63
N LEU A 440 -9.69 -13.00 -15.60
CA LEU A 440 -8.27 -12.69 -15.68
C LEU A 440 -8.06 -11.18 -15.51
N VAL A 441 -7.21 -10.80 -14.59
CA VAL A 441 -6.85 -9.40 -14.34
C VAL A 441 -5.43 -9.18 -14.82
N MET A 442 -5.18 -8.14 -15.62
CA MET A 442 -3.84 -7.79 -16.09
C MET A 442 -3.36 -6.49 -15.45
N THR A 443 -2.07 -6.42 -15.15
CA THR A 443 -1.43 -5.19 -14.70
C THR A 443 -0.05 -5.02 -15.32
N ALA A 444 0.25 -3.80 -15.78
CA ALA A 444 1.57 -3.47 -16.29
C ALA A 444 2.53 -3.00 -15.19
N THR A 445 2.02 -2.52 -14.05
CA THR A 445 2.84 -2.20 -12.88
C THR A 445 3.12 -3.48 -12.12
N PRO A 446 4.39 -3.91 -12.02
CA PRO A 446 4.70 -5.01 -11.14
C PRO A 446 4.31 -4.64 -9.71
N ILE A 447 3.47 -5.47 -9.09
CA ILE A 447 3.13 -5.39 -7.69
C ILE A 447 4.23 -6.14 -6.91
N PRO A 448 4.81 -5.52 -5.85
CA PRO A 448 5.77 -6.18 -4.98
C PRO A 448 5.22 -7.49 -4.44
N ARG A 449 6.06 -8.52 -4.33
CA ARG A 449 5.64 -9.84 -3.83
C ARG A 449 4.91 -9.75 -2.49
N THR A 450 5.41 -8.90 -1.60
CA THR A 450 4.83 -8.62 -0.27
C THR A 450 3.41 -8.05 -0.34
N LEU A 451 3.15 -7.13 -1.28
CA LEU A 451 1.80 -6.59 -1.52
C LEU A 451 0.88 -7.63 -2.16
N THR A 452 1.38 -8.43 -3.11
CA THR A 452 0.54 -9.46 -3.72
C THR A 452 0.06 -10.49 -2.71
N LEU A 453 0.93 -10.87 -1.76
CA LEU A 453 0.61 -11.83 -0.70
C LEU A 453 -0.38 -11.31 0.34
N THR A 454 -0.51 -10.00 0.51
CA THR A 454 -1.26 -9.40 1.62
C THR A 454 -2.53 -8.66 1.18
N ALA A 455 -2.49 -7.98 0.03
CA ALA A 455 -3.58 -7.18 -0.52
C ALA A 455 -4.42 -7.93 -1.57
N PHE A 456 -3.75 -8.76 -2.36
CA PHE A 456 -4.31 -9.48 -3.51
C PHE A 456 -4.27 -11.00 -3.31
N GLY A 457 -4.09 -11.42 -2.07
CA GLY A 457 -3.97 -12.83 -1.69
C GLY A 457 -5.28 -13.61 -1.78
N ASP A 458 -6.30 -13.10 -2.47
CA ASP A 458 -7.51 -13.82 -2.85
C ASP A 458 -7.50 -14.28 -4.33
N MET A 459 -6.50 -13.86 -5.11
CA MET A 459 -6.30 -14.24 -6.52
C MET A 459 -5.09 -15.16 -6.68
N ASP A 460 -5.12 -16.04 -7.68
CA ASP A 460 -3.93 -16.77 -8.14
C ASP A 460 -3.09 -15.84 -9.04
N ILE A 461 -1.77 -16.06 -9.12
CA ILE A 461 -0.84 -15.08 -9.74
C ILE A 461 0.04 -15.78 -10.76
N SER A 462 0.05 -15.29 -11.99
CA SER A 462 1.02 -15.66 -13.03
C SER A 462 1.95 -14.48 -13.32
N LYS A 463 3.26 -14.75 -13.42
CA LYS A 463 4.28 -13.70 -13.59
C LYS A 463 5.03 -13.86 -14.91
N LEU A 464 5.10 -12.78 -15.68
CA LEU A 464 5.93 -12.65 -16.88
C LEU A 464 7.25 -11.96 -16.52
N LEU A 465 8.26 -12.76 -16.19
CA LEU A 465 9.58 -12.27 -15.77
C LEU A 465 10.50 -11.92 -16.94
N GLN A 466 10.32 -12.57 -18.09
CA GLN A 466 11.19 -12.39 -19.26
C GLN A 466 10.60 -11.34 -20.21
N LYS A 467 11.46 -10.45 -20.73
CA LYS A 467 11.12 -9.57 -21.85
C LYS A 467 11.25 -10.36 -23.17
N PRO A 468 10.44 -10.06 -24.21
CA PRO A 468 10.57 -10.70 -25.52
C PRO A 468 11.96 -10.53 -26.13
N ILE A 469 12.37 -11.51 -26.95
CA ILE A 469 13.66 -11.53 -27.65
C ILE A 469 13.75 -10.32 -28.60
N GLY A 470 14.89 -9.61 -28.62
CA GLY A 470 15.14 -8.46 -29.51
C GLY A 470 15.00 -7.07 -28.87
N ARG A 471 14.64 -6.98 -27.58
CA ARG A 471 14.56 -5.70 -26.87
C ARG A 471 15.92 -5.28 -26.31
N LYS A 472 16.47 -4.16 -26.79
CA LYS A 472 17.71 -3.57 -26.25
C LYS A 472 17.45 -2.79 -24.94
N PRO A 473 18.42 -2.76 -24.00
CA PRO A 473 18.28 -1.99 -22.77
C PRO A 473 18.23 -0.48 -23.04
N ILE A 474 17.47 0.23 -22.21
CA ILE A 474 17.25 1.67 -22.28
C ILE A 474 18.34 2.38 -21.46
N LYS A 475 19.20 3.13 -22.14
CA LYS A 475 20.22 3.95 -21.47
C LYS A 475 19.55 5.06 -20.67
N THR A 476 19.59 4.96 -19.34
CA THR A 476 18.97 5.95 -18.45
C THR A 476 20.03 6.91 -17.90
N ALA A 477 19.81 8.21 -18.02
CA ALA A 477 20.70 9.26 -17.52
C ALA A 477 19.96 10.21 -16.59
N ILE A 478 20.65 10.68 -15.54
CA ILE A 478 20.11 11.66 -14.58
C ILE A 478 20.86 12.97 -14.80
N ILE A 479 20.14 14.05 -15.11
CA ILE A 479 20.72 15.35 -15.50
C ILE A 479 20.09 16.48 -14.68
N SER A 480 20.91 17.40 -14.17
CA SER A 480 20.41 18.61 -13.49
C SER A 480 19.83 19.58 -14.51
N THR A 481 18.75 20.28 -14.15
CA THR A 481 18.14 21.32 -15.01
C THR A 481 19.13 22.43 -15.39
N ASN A 482 20.24 22.60 -14.66
CA ASN A 482 21.28 23.57 -15.01
C ASN A 482 21.98 23.23 -16.34
N ARG A 483 22.00 21.94 -16.74
CA ARG A 483 22.59 21.47 -18.00
C ARG A 483 21.57 21.39 -19.15
N MET A 484 20.49 22.18 -19.06
CA MET A 484 19.41 22.14 -20.06
C MET A 484 19.93 22.48 -21.47
N ALA A 485 20.78 23.50 -21.57
CA ALA A 485 21.30 23.97 -22.85
C ALA A 485 22.03 22.87 -23.63
N GLU A 486 22.87 22.07 -22.95
CA GLU A 486 23.58 20.93 -23.54
C GLU A 486 22.62 19.86 -24.07
N LEU A 487 21.56 19.55 -23.31
CA LEU A 487 20.57 18.56 -23.74
C LEU A 487 19.79 19.05 -24.98
N LEU A 488 19.41 20.33 -25.04
CA LEU A 488 18.73 20.88 -26.24
C LEU A 488 19.61 20.84 -27.48
N GLN A 489 20.92 21.02 -27.33
CA GLN A 489 21.86 20.91 -28.44
C GLN A 489 21.90 19.47 -28.98
N ARG A 490 22.05 18.48 -28.08
CA ARG A 490 22.01 17.05 -28.47
C ARG A 490 20.68 16.63 -29.09
N MET A 491 19.58 17.21 -28.62
CA MET A 491 18.26 16.97 -29.21
C MET A 491 18.16 17.49 -30.64
N LYS A 492 18.78 18.63 -30.96
CA LYS A 492 18.77 19.19 -32.30
C LYS A 492 19.38 18.20 -33.30
N ASP A 493 20.57 17.68 -33.01
CA ASP A 493 21.27 16.72 -33.87
C ASP A 493 20.45 15.44 -34.08
N ALA A 494 19.72 15.01 -33.05
CA ALA A 494 18.90 13.80 -33.10
C ALA A 494 17.57 14.00 -33.83
N LEU A 495 16.95 15.18 -33.73
CA LEU A 495 15.77 15.55 -34.52
C LEU A 495 16.11 15.64 -36.02
N GLU A 496 17.30 16.14 -36.36
CA GLU A 496 17.84 16.17 -37.73
C GLU A 496 18.03 14.74 -38.28
N ARG A 497 18.48 13.79 -37.46
CA ARG A 497 18.53 12.34 -37.81
C ARG A 497 17.16 11.67 -37.91
N GLY A 498 16.08 12.37 -37.59
CA GLY A 498 14.72 11.85 -37.66
C GLY A 498 14.27 10.98 -36.50
N GLU A 499 14.92 11.12 -35.35
CA GLU A 499 14.47 10.49 -34.11
C GLU A 499 13.22 11.19 -33.55
N LYS A 500 12.36 10.42 -32.88
CA LYS A 500 11.13 10.92 -32.23
C LYS A 500 11.31 10.96 -30.72
N PHE A 501 10.81 12.03 -30.10
CA PHE A 501 11.01 12.38 -28.70
C PHE A 501 9.69 12.51 -27.94
N TYR A 502 9.68 12.00 -26.72
CA TYR A 502 8.71 12.37 -25.69
C TYR A 502 9.34 13.36 -24.71
N TRP A 503 8.64 14.46 -24.42
CA TRP A 503 8.98 15.39 -23.35
C TRP A 503 7.85 15.45 -22.34
N ILE A 504 8.09 14.92 -21.14
CA ILE A 504 7.06 14.76 -20.10
C ILE A 504 7.20 15.83 -19.03
N CYS A 505 6.13 16.60 -18.82
CA CYS A 505 6.03 17.63 -17.79
C CYS A 505 5.08 17.21 -16.66
N PRO A 506 5.37 17.58 -15.39
CA PRO A 506 4.55 17.19 -14.25
C PRO A 506 3.20 17.93 -14.13
N VAL A 507 3.11 19.20 -14.59
CA VAL A 507 1.96 20.08 -14.31
C VAL A 507 1.44 20.78 -15.58
N ILE A 508 0.11 20.90 -15.69
CA ILE A 508 -0.57 21.56 -16.83
C ILE A 508 -0.55 23.09 -16.72
N GLU A 509 -0.65 23.66 -15.52
CA GLU A 509 -0.82 25.11 -15.26
C GLU A 509 0.23 25.69 -14.31
N GLU A 510 0.45 27.01 -14.40
CA GLU A 510 1.22 27.76 -13.41
C GLU A 510 0.47 27.77 -12.07
N SER A 511 0.88 26.90 -11.16
CA SER A 511 0.44 27.00 -9.77
C SER A 511 1.10 28.22 -9.12
N LYS A 512 0.30 29.21 -8.69
CA LYS A 512 0.77 30.44 -8.00
C LYS A 512 1.74 30.22 -6.82
N ASN A 513 1.76 29.00 -6.25
CA ASN A 513 2.62 28.62 -5.13
C ASN A 513 3.90 27.86 -5.54
N ILE A 514 4.10 27.54 -6.82
CA ILE A 514 5.22 26.71 -7.28
C ILE A 514 5.76 27.26 -8.60
N ASN A 515 7.03 27.74 -8.58
CA ASN A 515 7.80 28.19 -9.75
C ASN A 515 8.12 27.01 -10.69
N LEU A 516 7.12 26.46 -11.36
CA LEU A 516 7.22 25.45 -12.41
C LEU A 516 6.72 26.04 -13.72
N ILE A 517 7.44 25.74 -14.81
CA ILE A 517 6.99 26.07 -16.16
C ILE A 517 5.83 25.14 -16.51
N SER A 518 4.71 25.72 -16.94
CA SER A 518 3.55 24.96 -17.39
C SER A 518 3.89 24.15 -18.65
N THR A 519 3.17 23.05 -18.91
CA THR A 519 3.38 22.25 -20.13
C THR A 519 3.20 23.10 -21.40
N ILE A 520 2.30 24.09 -21.35
CA ILE A 520 2.06 25.05 -22.43
C ILE A 520 3.27 25.96 -22.61
N GLY A 521 3.80 26.56 -21.53
CA GLY A 521 5.00 27.39 -21.60
C GLY A 521 6.23 26.61 -22.10
N ARG A 522 6.38 25.34 -21.69
CA ARG A 522 7.44 24.47 -22.22
C ARG A 522 7.26 24.18 -23.71
N PHE A 523 6.03 23.95 -24.15
CA PHE A 523 5.72 23.78 -25.57
C PHE A 523 6.07 25.04 -26.37
N GLU A 524 5.71 26.24 -25.90
CA GLU A 524 6.04 27.50 -26.58
C GLU A 524 7.55 27.69 -26.73
N ILE A 525 8.32 27.45 -25.67
CA ILE A 525 9.79 27.53 -25.71
C ILE A 525 10.38 26.55 -26.72
N LEU A 526 9.87 25.30 -26.74
CA LEU A 526 10.36 24.27 -27.65
C LEU A 526 9.91 24.52 -29.10
N ALA A 527 8.70 25.02 -29.31
CA ALA A 527 8.17 25.37 -30.62
C ALA A 527 8.91 26.56 -31.22
N GLN A 528 9.31 27.57 -30.43
CA GLN A 528 10.19 28.64 -30.89
C GLN A 528 11.54 28.12 -31.38
N LYS A 529 12.07 27.05 -30.77
CA LYS A 529 13.39 26.50 -31.10
C LYS A 529 13.39 25.45 -32.21
N PHE A 530 12.36 24.60 -32.27
CA PHE A 530 12.27 23.45 -33.19
C PHE A 530 11.12 23.55 -34.20
N GLY A 531 10.35 24.66 -34.17
CA GLY A 531 9.29 24.97 -35.13
C GLY A 531 8.15 23.95 -35.12
N ASN A 532 7.66 23.63 -36.32
CA ASN A 532 6.48 22.79 -36.55
C ASN A 532 6.68 21.31 -36.18
N LEU A 533 7.88 20.91 -35.78
CA LEU A 533 8.18 19.54 -35.34
C LEU A 533 7.69 19.24 -33.93
N VAL A 534 7.20 20.25 -33.20
CA VAL A 534 6.75 20.12 -31.81
C VAL A 534 5.24 20.02 -31.73
N GLY A 535 4.73 19.09 -30.92
CA GLY A 535 3.31 18.91 -30.63
C GLY A 535 3.04 18.96 -29.13
N LEU A 536 1.80 19.27 -28.77
CA LEU A 536 1.33 19.36 -27.39
C LEU A 536 0.21 18.35 -27.13
N VAL A 537 0.29 17.64 -26.00
CA VAL A 537 -0.80 16.78 -25.50
C VAL A 537 -0.96 16.95 -23.99
N HIS A 538 -2.10 17.47 -23.54
CA HIS A 538 -2.41 17.57 -22.11
C HIS A 538 -3.87 17.22 -21.79
N GLY A 539 -4.15 17.02 -20.50
CA GLY A 539 -5.46 16.57 -20.00
C GLY A 539 -6.65 17.41 -20.48
N LYS A 540 -6.51 18.73 -20.49
CA LYS A 540 -7.58 19.68 -20.87
C LYS A 540 -7.89 19.74 -22.39
N MET A 541 -7.09 19.10 -23.25
CA MET A 541 -7.39 19.07 -24.69
C MET A 541 -8.61 18.19 -24.97
N SER A 542 -9.41 18.60 -25.95
CA SER A 542 -10.51 17.76 -26.45
C SER A 542 -9.98 16.45 -27.03
N ILE A 543 -10.82 15.41 -27.03
CA ILE A 543 -10.47 14.08 -27.57
C ILE A 543 -10.02 14.19 -29.04
N LYS A 544 -10.72 14.98 -29.85
CA LYS A 544 -10.37 15.23 -31.26
C LYS A 544 -8.97 15.84 -31.42
N GLN A 545 -8.61 16.81 -30.58
CA GLN A 545 -7.29 17.44 -30.63
C GLN A 545 -6.17 16.49 -30.20
N LYS A 546 -6.41 15.67 -29.18
CA LYS A 546 -5.45 14.63 -28.73
C LYS A 546 -5.21 13.60 -29.84
N ASP A 547 -6.27 13.10 -30.45
CA ASP A 547 -6.20 12.12 -31.53
C ASP A 547 -5.47 12.68 -32.75
N ALA A 548 -5.72 13.95 -33.12
CA ALA A 548 -5.04 14.62 -34.21
C ALA A 548 -3.53 14.81 -33.93
N ALA A 549 -3.17 15.32 -32.74
CA ALA A 549 -1.77 15.50 -32.34
C ALA A 549 -1.02 14.16 -32.32
N MET A 550 -1.68 13.11 -31.81
CA MET A 550 -1.10 11.77 -31.75
C MET A 550 -0.94 11.13 -33.13
N THR A 551 -1.92 11.32 -34.02
CA THR A 551 -1.85 10.87 -35.42
C THR A 551 -0.69 11.55 -36.14
N ASN A 552 -0.54 12.87 -35.97
CA ASN A 552 0.57 13.63 -36.55
C ASN A 552 1.93 13.17 -36.04
N PHE A 553 2.04 12.80 -34.76
CA PHE A 553 3.24 12.26 -34.16
C PHE A 553 3.55 10.83 -34.66
N LYS A 554 2.53 9.98 -34.83
CA LYS A 554 2.66 8.64 -35.43
C LYS A 554 3.15 8.72 -36.88
N LEU A 555 2.53 9.60 -37.69
CA LEU A 555 2.92 9.86 -39.08
C LEU A 555 4.27 10.57 -39.24
N GLY A 556 4.88 11.04 -38.15
CA GLY A 556 6.18 11.72 -38.16
C GLY A 556 6.15 13.17 -38.64
N LYS A 557 4.96 13.77 -38.79
CA LYS A 557 4.78 15.22 -39.02
C LYS A 557 5.26 16.02 -37.82
N ILE A 558 5.00 15.50 -36.62
CA ILE A 558 5.55 15.95 -35.35
C ILE A 558 6.62 14.94 -34.95
N ARG A 559 7.76 15.42 -34.45
CA ARG A 559 8.86 14.57 -33.95
C ARG A 559 9.17 14.78 -32.47
N LEU A 560 8.68 15.86 -31.85
CA LEU A 560 8.79 16.12 -30.42
C LEU A 560 7.41 16.29 -29.81
N LEU A 561 6.98 15.37 -28.95
CA LEU A 561 5.69 15.45 -28.27
C LEU A 561 5.88 15.92 -26.82
N VAL A 562 5.45 17.16 -26.55
CA VAL A 562 5.39 17.73 -25.20
C VAL A 562 4.09 17.32 -24.55
N ALA A 563 4.15 16.66 -23.41
CA ALA A 563 2.95 16.13 -22.79
C ALA A 563 2.98 16.07 -21.27
N THR A 564 1.80 16.04 -20.66
CA THR A 564 1.70 15.74 -19.22
C THR A 564 1.67 14.26 -18.92
N THR A 565 1.75 13.94 -17.64
CA THR A 565 1.58 12.60 -17.05
C THR A 565 0.31 11.86 -17.51
N ILE A 566 -0.65 12.57 -18.11
CA ILE A 566 -1.88 12.01 -18.68
C ILE A 566 -1.61 11.19 -19.97
N VAL A 567 -0.39 11.25 -20.52
CA VAL A 567 0.09 10.28 -21.53
C VAL A 567 0.46 8.92 -20.90
N GLU A 568 0.20 8.73 -19.60
CA GLU A 568 0.08 7.40 -18.97
C GLU A 568 -0.83 6.45 -19.76
N VAL A 569 -1.74 6.94 -20.60
CA VAL A 569 -2.69 6.12 -21.34
C VAL A 569 -2.24 5.87 -22.80
N GLY A 570 -1.54 4.74 -22.97
CA GLY A 570 -1.93 3.77 -24.00
C GLY A 570 -1.59 4.01 -25.47
N VAL A 571 -0.86 5.06 -25.84
CA VAL A 571 -0.38 5.14 -27.23
C VAL A 571 1.01 4.49 -27.31
N ASP A 572 1.08 3.40 -28.05
CA ASP A 572 2.33 2.76 -28.45
C ASP A 572 2.81 3.37 -29.76
N ILE A 573 3.97 4.02 -29.73
CA ILE A 573 4.63 4.55 -30.92
C ILE A 573 6.03 3.91 -30.98
N PRO A 574 6.18 2.80 -31.74
CA PRO A 574 7.42 2.03 -31.78
C PRO A 574 8.64 2.85 -32.22
N ASP A 575 8.43 3.90 -33.03
CA ASP A 575 9.48 4.78 -33.55
C ASP A 575 10.06 5.77 -32.52
N ALA A 576 9.41 5.95 -31.37
CA ALA A 576 9.89 6.86 -30.33
C ALA A 576 11.03 6.22 -29.53
N SER A 577 12.27 6.67 -29.79
CA SER A 577 13.49 6.15 -29.17
C SER A 577 13.90 6.91 -27.90
N ILE A 578 13.49 8.17 -27.74
CA ILE A 578 14.01 9.04 -26.67
C ILE A 578 12.86 9.61 -25.82
N ILE A 579 12.98 9.48 -24.49
CA ILE A 579 12.08 10.11 -23.53
C ILE A 579 12.86 11.01 -22.56
N ILE A 580 12.33 12.20 -22.33
CA ILE A 580 12.85 13.20 -21.39
C ILE A 580 11.75 13.48 -20.38
N ILE A 581 12.05 13.31 -19.09
CA ILE A 581 11.11 13.52 -17.99
C ILE A 581 11.61 14.72 -17.18
N GLU A 582 10.84 15.80 -17.23
CA GLU A 582 11.12 17.03 -16.49
C GLU A 582 10.67 16.91 -15.03
N HIS A 583 11.46 17.43 -14.08
CA HIS A 583 11.17 17.33 -12.65
C HIS A 583 10.93 15.89 -12.16
N ALA A 584 11.78 14.96 -12.60
CA ALA A 584 11.68 13.54 -12.30
C ALA A 584 11.66 13.24 -10.78
N GLU A 585 12.22 14.12 -9.94
CA GLU A 585 12.21 14.00 -8.48
C GLU A 585 10.80 13.99 -7.87
N ARG A 586 9.80 14.53 -8.59
CA ARG A 586 8.41 14.63 -8.11
C ARG A 586 7.57 13.41 -8.43
N PHE A 587 8.05 12.54 -9.31
CA PHE A 587 7.32 11.35 -9.74
C PHE A 587 7.61 10.18 -8.80
N GLY A 588 6.61 9.31 -8.60
CA GLY A 588 6.82 8.01 -7.95
C GLY A 588 7.62 7.06 -8.84
N LEU A 589 8.28 6.04 -8.27
CA LEU A 589 9.05 5.07 -9.06
C LEU A 589 8.19 4.34 -10.09
N ALA A 590 7.00 3.89 -9.70
CA ALA A 590 6.08 3.22 -10.61
C ALA A 590 5.71 4.08 -11.83
N GLN A 591 5.52 5.40 -11.64
CA GLN A 591 5.22 6.32 -12.73
C GLN A 591 6.43 6.52 -13.66
N LEU A 592 7.62 6.75 -13.08
CA LEU A 592 8.86 6.83 -13.86
C LEU A 592 9.11 5.55 -14.66
N HIS A 593 8.80 4.40 -14.06
CA HIS A 593 8.90 3.10 -14.72
C HIS A 593 7.97 2.99 -15.93
N GLN A 594 6.69 3.32 -15.76
CA GLN A 594 5.71 3.32 -16.84
C GLN A 594 6.10 4.27 -17.98
N LEU A 595 6.55 5.49 -17.64
CA LEU A 595 7.02 6.47 -18.61
C LEU A 595 8.24 5.95 -19.38
N ARG A 596 9.26 5.41 -18.68
CA ARG A 596 10.43 4.80 -19.32
C ARG A 596 10.02 3.65 -20.25
N GLY A 597 9.04 2.83 -19.87
CA GLY A 597 8.52 1.73 -20.68
C GLY A 597 7.78 2.15 -21.97
N ARG A 598 7.57 3.45 -22.20
CA ARG A 598 7.01 3.97 -23.46
C ARG A 598 8.01 3.97 -24.61
N VAL A 599 9.31 3.92 -24.33
CA VAL A 599 10.38 3.81 -25.34
C VAL A 599 11.03 2.43 -25.31
N GLY A 600 11.84 2.11 -26.33
CA GLY A 600 12.58 0.84 -26.40
C GLY A 600 11.71 -0.36 -26.74
N ARG A 601 10.82 -0.24 -27.73
CA ARG A 601 9.96 -1.33 -28.23
C ARG A 601 10.47 -2.01 -29.50
N ASN A 602 11.41 -1.38 -30.19
CA ASN A 602 12.07 -1.91 -31.38
C ASN A 602 13.54 -2.27 -31.08
N ASP A 603 14.23 -2.89 -32.05
CA ASP A 603 15.67 -3.18 -31.97
C ASP A 603 16.58 -1.92 -32.03
N ARG A 604 16.01 -0.72 -31.84
CA ARG A 604 16.75 0.55 -31.79
C ARG A 604 17.21 0.85 -30.37
N TYR A 605 18.41 1.41 -30.25
CA TYR A 605 18.87 1.97 -28.98
C TYR A 605 17.93 3.08 -28.53
N SER A 606 17.42 2.94 -27.30
CA SER A 606 16.51 3.93 -26.71
C SER A 606 17.15 4.55 -25.48
N SER A 607 16.77 5.79 -25.16
CA SER A 607 17.30 6.51 -24.02
C SER A 607 16.22 7.19 -23.18
N CYS A 608 16.46 7.25 -21.88
CA CYS A 608 15.60 7.90 -20.90
C CYS A 608 16.43 8.94 -20.14
N THR A 609 16.03 10.21 -20.20
CA THR A 609 16.70 11.29 -19.48
C THR A 609 15.79 11.81 -18.37
N LEU A 610 16.27 11.70 -17.13
CA LEU A 610 15.58 12.17 -15.93
C LEU A 610 16.16 13.53 -15.54
N LEU A 611 15.41 14.61 -15.83
CA LEU A 611 15.79 15.96 -15.44
C LEU A 611 15.31 16.26 -14.02
N TYR A 612 16.20 16.77 -13.18
CA TYR A 612 15.86 17.14 -11.81
C TYR A 612 16.31 18.55 -11.46
N LYS A 613 15.62 19.17 -10.51
CA LYS A 613 15.99 20.47 -9.94
C LYS A 613 16.65 20.29 -8.57
N GLU A 614 17.73 21.03 -8.33
CA GLU A 614 18.42 21.05 -7.04
C GLU A 614 17.71 21.98 -6.03
N PRO A 615 17.77 21.69 -4.72
CA PRO A 615 18.42 20.54 -4.06
C PRO A 615 17.53 19.28 -4.04
N LEU A 616 18.16 18.10 -4.16
CA LEU A 616 17.48 16.80 -4.03
C LEU A 616 17.44 16.34 -2.57
N SER A 617 16.29 15.83 -2.12
CA SER A 617 16.20 15.08 -0.86
C SER A 617 16.93 13.73 -0.98
N SER A 618 17.32 13.13 0.15
CA SER A 618 17.94 11.80 0.19
C SER A 618 17.05 10.74 -0.48
N VAL A 619 15.74 10.79 -0.22
CA VAL A 619 14.73 9.90 -0.82
C VAL A 619 14.63 10.10 -2.34
N ALA A 620 14.56 11.36 -2.80
CA ALA A 620 14.49 11.65 -4.24
C ALA A 620 15.75 11.21 -4.98
N ARG A 621 16.94 11.38 -4.37
CA ARG A 621 18.21 10.90 -4.94
C ARG A 621 18.23 9.36 -5.02
N ALA A 622 17.83 8.66 -3.96
CA ALA A 622 17.73 7.21 -3.98
C ALA A 622 16.80 6.72 -5.09
N ARG A 623 15.61 7.35 -5.20
CA ARG A 623 14.62 7.08 -6.24
C ARG A 623 15.18 7.17 -7.66
N LEU A 624 15.81 8.29 -8.01
CA LEU A 624 16.37 8.49 -9.35
C LEU A 624 17.50 7.50 -9.64
N ASN A 625 18.33 7.18 -8.64
CA ASN A 625 19.40 6.19 -8.78
C ASN A 625 18.87 4.77 -9.05
N ILE A 626 17.79 4.35 -8.39
CA ILE A 626 17.14 3.06 -8.66
C ILE A 626 16.68 3.00 -10.12
N MET A 627 16.01 4.04 -10.62
CA MET A 627 15.58 4.12 -12.02
C MET A 627 16.74 4.07 -13.01
N ARG A 628 17.92 4.59 -12.66
CA ARG A 628 19.13 4.51 -13.49
C ARG A 628 19.76 3.12 -13.48
N ASN A 629 19.80 2.47 -12.31
CA ASN A 629 20.60 1.27 -12.09
C ASN A 629 19.88 -0.03 -12.47
N THR A 630 18.54 -0.05 -12.52
CA THR A 630 17.80 -1.26 -12.87
C THR A 630 16.67 -0.99 -13.87
N GLU A 631 16.46 -1.97 -14.75
CA GLU A 631 15.32 -2.01 -15.68
C GLU A 631 14.22 -2.99 -15.28
N ASP A 632 14.42 -3.70 -14.18
CA ASP A 632 13.49 -4.71 -13.70
C ASP A 632 12.36 -4.02 -12.92
N GLY A 633 11.17 -4.01 -13.51
CA GLY A 633 9.99 -3.42 -12.90
C GLY A 633 9.59 -4.08 -11.58
N PHE A 634 9.88 -5.38 -11.35
CA PHE A 634 9.61 -6.04 -10.08
C PHE A 634 10.52 -5.51 -8.98
N ARG A 635 11.82 -5.40 -9.26
CA ARG A 635 12.78 -4.80 -8.34
C ARG A 635 12.44 -3.35 -8.03
N ILE A 636 12.06 -2.57 -9.05
CA ILE A 636 11.66 -1.16 -8.86
C ILE A 636 10.42 -1.04 -7.97
N ALA A 637 9.46 -1.94 -8.11
CA ALA A 637 8.29 -1.95 -7.26
C ALA A 637 8.63 -2.29 -5.80
N GLU A 638 9.53 -3.26 -5.56
CA GLU A 638 10.02 -3.58 -4.20
C GLU A 638 10.73 -2.39 -3.56
N GLU A 639 11.60 -1.72 -4.30
CA GLU A 639 12.29 -0.51 -3.84
C GLU A 639 11.33 0.67 -3.63
N ASP A 640 10.25 0.80 -4.43
CA ASP A 640 9.20 1.82 -4.23
C ASP A 640 8.44 1.58 -2.93
N LEU A 641 8.13 0.33 -2.61
CA LEU A 641 7.53 -0.02 -1.34
C LEU A 641 8.46 0.32 -0.17
N HIS A 642 9.75 0.01 -0.31
CA HIS A 642 10.76 0.27 0.71
C HIS A 642 10.99 1.78 0.93
N LEU A 643 11.20 2.55 -0.14
CA LEU A 643 11.43 4.00 -0.06
C LEU A 643 10.22 4.80 0.43
N ARG A 644 9.00 4.32 0.19
CA ARG A 644 7.81 4.97 0.74
C ARG A 644 7.71 4.73 2.25
N GLY A 645 8.16 3.57 2.73
CA GLY A 645 7.99 3.14 4.11
C GLY A 645 6.53 3.22 4.58
N GLU A 646 6.28 3.04 5.87
CA GLU A 646 4.97 3.34 6.49
C GLU A 646 4.66 4.86 6.48
N GLY A 647 5.53 5.72 5.93
CA GLY A 647 5.60 7.15 6.24
C GLY A 647 4.62 8.10 5.54
N ASP A 648 3.79 7.64 4.58
CA ASP A 648 2.73 8.48 3.97
C ASP A 648 1.35 8.21 4.60
N LEU A 649 1.34 7.67 5.82
CA LEU A 649 0.17 7.18 6.59
C LEU A 649 -0.89 8.25 6.97
N PHE A 650 -0.74 9.52 6.60
CA PHE A 650 -1.76 10.55 6.83
C PHE A 650 -2.30 11.22 5.57
N GLY A 651 -1.91 10.77 4.37
CA GLY A 651 -2.49 11.21 3.11
C GLY A 651 -3.29 10.10 2.44
N THR A 652 -4.60 10.07 2.67
CA THR A 652 -5.60 9.24 1.93
C THR A 652 -5.15 7.81 1.61
N LYS A 653 -5.54 6.85 2.47
CA LYS A 653 -5.50 5.38 2.25
C LYS A 653 -5.48 5.04 0.76
N GLN A 654 -4.29 4.75 0.20
CA GLN A 654 -4.23 4.13 -1.12
C GLN A 654 -4.86 2.74 -0.99
N SER A 655 -5.85 2.49 -1.84
CA SER A 655 -6.59 1.24 -1.95
C SER A 655 -5.65 0.09 -2.27
N GLY A 656 -5.16 -0.61 -1.25
CA GLY A 656 -4.31 -1.78 -1.47
C GLY A 656 -3.62 -2.30 -0.22
N MET A 657 -2.91 -1.46 0.55
CA MET A 657 -2.17 -1.99 1.70
C MET A 657 -3.10 -2.36 2.86
N PRO A 658 -2.97 -3.57 3.44
CA PRO A 658 -3.54 -3.83 4.76
C PRO A 658 -2.87 -2.86 5.74
N GLY A 659 -3.66 -2.09 6.49
CA GLY A 659 -3.13 -1.29 7.58
C GLY A 659 -2.71 -2.21 8.72
N PHE A 660 -1.52 -2.79 8.63
CA PHE A 660 -0.92 -3.57 9.69
C PHE A 660 -0.64 -2.68 10.90
N ARG A 661 -0.89 -3.18 12.10
CA ARG A 661 -0.64 -2.48 13.36
C ARG A 661 0.72 -2.84 13.95
N PHE A 662 1.13 -4.11 13.82
CA PHE A 662 2.35 -4.66 14.42
C PHE A 662 3.44 -4.94 13.38
N VAL A 663 3.04 -5.28 12.16
CA VAL A 663 3.95 -5.73 11.11
C VAL A 663 4.68 -4.56 10.48
N ASP A 664 5.97 -4.47 10.77
CA ASP A 664 6.94 -3.83 9.91
C ASP A 664 7.32 -4.79 8.76
N MET A 665 6.98 -4.44 7.52
CA MET A 665 7.19 -5.32 6.35
C MET A 665 8.66 -5.55 6.00
N GLU A 666 9.56 -4.67 6.42
CA GLU A 666 10.99 -4.81 6.20
C GLU A 666 11.59 -5.78 7.22
N ALA A 667 11.27 -5.59 8.49
CA ALA A 667 11.79 -6.43 9.57
C ALA A 667 11.17 -7.83 9.63
N HIS A 668 9.95 -8.03 9.09
CA HIS A 668 9.17 -9.26 9.25
C HIS A 668 8.90 -10.03 7.95
N LYS A 669 9.71 -9.82 6.91
CA LYS A 669 9.56 -10.50 5.62
C LYS A 669 9.64 -12.03 5.75
N ASP A 670 10.49 -12.51 6.65
CA ASP A 670 10.65 -13.92 7.02
C ASP A 670 9.37 -14.51 7.62
N LEU A 671 8.71 -13.78 8.52
CA LEU A 671 7.48 -14.22 9.18
C LEU A 671 6.31 -14.34 8.20
N LEU A 672 6.26 -13.52 7.16
CA LEU A 672 5.20 -13.59 6.13
C LEU A 672 5.19 -14.94 5.40
N GLU A 673 6.36 -15.44 5.01
CA GLU A 673 6.45 -16.74 4.32
C GLU A 673 6.07 -17.89 5.24
N ILE A 674 6.44 -17.81 6.53
CA ILE A 674 6.08 -18.81 7.54
C ILE A 674 4.56 -18.80 7.76
N ALA A 675 3.97 -17.62 7.98
CA ALA A 675 2.53 -17.46 8.19
C ALA A 675 1.70 -17.95 7.00
N GLN A 676 2.19 -17.72 5.76
CA GLN A 676 1.52 -18.21 4.55
C GLN A 676 1.52 -19.75 4.48
N LYS A 677 2.69 -20.38 4.69
CA LYS A 677 2.82 -21.85 4.67
C LYS A 677 1.96 -22.48 5.76
N ASP A 678 1.94 -21.87 6.94
CA ASP A 678 1.17 -22.36 8.08
C ASP A 678 -0.34 -22.26 7.83
N ALA A 679 -0.84 -21.09 7.38
CA ALA A 679 -2.25 -20.93 7.00
C ALA A 679 -2.71 -21.95 5.96
N ARG A 680 -1.87 -22.24 4.96
CA ARG A 680 -2.16 -23.25 3.94
C ARG A 680 -2.21 -24.65 4.53
N SER A 681 -1.21 -25.03 5.34
CA SER A 681 -1.13 -26.36 5.96
C SER A 681 -2.30 -26.63 6.92
N VAL A 682 -2.74 -25.60 7.66
CA VAL A 682 -3.90 -25.71 8.53
C VAL A 682 -5.16 -26.00 7.73
N LEU A 683 -5.44 -25.24 6.67
CA LEU A 683 -6.67 -25.42 5.89
C LEU A 683 -6.68 -26.71 5.04
N GLU A 684 -5.51 -27.21 4.63
CA GLU A 684 -5.40 -28.51 3.95
C GLU A 684 -5.79 -29.67 4.89
N ARG A 685 -5.58 -29.53 6.21
CA ARG A 685 -5.89 -30.56 7.22
C ARG A 685 -7.26 -30.35 7.88
N ASP A 686 -7.64 -29.10 8.11
CA ASP A 686 -8.82 -28.69 8.89
C ASP A 686 -9.47 -27.46 8.26
N ASN A 687 -10.25 -27.68 7.20
CA ASN A 687 -10.87 -26.60 6.43
C ASN A 687 -11.90 -25.78 7.24
N ASN A 688 -12.56 -26.42 8.22
CA ASN A 688 -13.60 -25.80 9.05
C ASN A 688 -13.06 -25.21 10.37
N LEU A 689 -11.76 -25.40 10.66
CA LEU A 689 -11.11 -24.98 11.91
C LEU A 689 -11.80 -25.56 13.16
N GLU A 690 -12.10 -26.85 13.15
CA GLU A 690 -12.77 -27.57 14.24
C GLU A 690 -11.81 -28.22 15.24
N SER A 691 -10.57 -28.49 14.82
CA SER A 691 -9.53 -29.06 15.68
C SER A 691 -9.23 -28.14 16.88
N PRO A 692 -8.57 -28.64 17.94
CA PRO A 692 -8.17 -27.80 19.08
C PRO A 692 -7.36 -26.56 18.65
N ARG A 693 -6.46 -26.72 17.67
CA ARG A 693 -5.70 -25.62 17.07
C ARG A 693 -6.57 -24.74 16.18
N GLY A 694 -7.48 -25.32 15.39
CA GLY A 694 -8.47 -24.58 14.60
C GLY A 694 -9.34 -23.65 15.45
N LYS A 695 -9.81 -24.10 16.61
CA LYS A 695 -10.56 -23.28 17.57
C LYS A 695 -9.72 -22.10 18.10
N ALA A 696 -8.42 -22.30 18.36
CA ALA A 696 -7.51 -21.22 18.75
C ALA A 696 -7.27 -20.23 17.59
N LEU A 697 -7.16 -20.70 16.35
CA LEU A 697 -7.06 -19.84 15.17
C LEU A 697 -8.34 -19.04 14.88
N ARG A 698 -9.52 -19.58 15.21
CA ARG A 698 -10.78 -18.81 15.18
C ARG A 698 -10.75 -17.66 16.19
N VAL A 699 -10.17 -17.87 17.36
CA VAL A 699 -9.95 -16.81 18.35
C VAL A 699 -9.02 -15.73 17.79
N LEU A 700 -7.91 -16.12 17.15
CA LEU A 700 -7.00 -15.20 16.46
C LEU A 700 -7.74 -14.34 15.41
N LEU A 701 -8.56 -14.95 14.55
CA LEU A 701 -9.34 -14.24 13.54
C LEU A 701 -10.27 -13.18 14.16
N TYR A 702 -10.89 -13.48 15.30
CA TYR A 702 -11.71 -12.49 16.02
C TYR A 702 -10.85 -11.35 16.56
N LEU A 703 -9.74 -11.65 17.24
CA LEU A 703 -8.85 -10.64 17.83
C LEU A 703 -8.34 -9.63 16.78
N PHE A 704 -8.09 -10.07 15.54
CA PHE A 704 -7.65 -9.20 14.45
C PHE A 704 -8.80 -8.69 13.55
N ARG A 705 -10.06 -8.79 14.02
CA ARG A 705 -11.26 -8.31 13.31
C ARG A 705 -11.40 -8.83 11.89
N ARG A 706 -11.04 -10.10 11.67
CA ARG A 706 -11.26 -10.80 10.40
C ARG A 706 -12.65 -11.46 10.37
N ASP A 707 -13.66 -10.72 10.83
CA ASP A 707 -15.04 -11.20 10.98
C ASP A 707 -15.65 -11.68 9.65
N ASN A 708 -15.26 -11.07 8.53
CA ASN A 708 -15.69 -11.52 7.21
C ASN A 708 -15.20 -12.94 6.89
N ALA A 709 -13.97 -13.31 7.27
CA ALA A 709 -13.48 -14.68 7.09
C ALA A 709 -14.26 -15.68 7.96
N ILE A 710 -14.64 -15.25 9.16
CA ILE A 710 -15.43 -16.07 10.08
C ILE A 710 -16.87 -16.26 9.59
N ARG A 711 -17.47 -15.22 8.98
CA ARG A 711 -18.78 -15.34 8.31
C ARG A 711 -18.72 -16.35 7.17
N LEU A 712 -17.61 -16.40 6.43
CA LEU A 712 -17.43 -17.36 5.33
C LEU A 712 -17.38 -18.81 5.82
N LEU A 713 -16.71 -19.08 6.94
CA LEU A 713 -16.69 -20.39 7.61
C LEU A 713 -18.09 -20.87 8.04
N ARG A 714 -18.95 -19.97 8.52
CA ARG A 714 -20.29 -20.32 9.04
C ARG A 714 -21.40 -20.40 7.99
N SER A 715 -21.12 -19.94 6.77
CA SER A 715 -22.06 -19.98 5.64
C SER A 715 -21.73 -21.11 4.67
N GLY A 716 -20.92 -22.08 5.11
CA GLY A 716 -20.69 -23.35 4.44
C GLY A 716 -21.69 -24.40 4.93
#